data_AF-A0AAE1FPK7-F1
#
_entry.id   AF-A0AAE1FPK7-F1
#
_cell.length_a   1.000
_cell.length_b   1.000
_cell.length_c   1.000
_cell.angle_alpha   90.00
_cell.angle_beta   90.00
_cell.angle_gamma   90.00
#
_symmetry.space_group_name_H-M   'P 1'
#
loop_
_entity.id
_entity.type
_entity.pdbx_description
1 polymer ?
#
loop_
_entity_poly.entity_id
_entity_poly.type
_entity_poly.pdbx_seq_one_letter_code
_entity_poly.pdbx_strand_id
1 'polypeptide(L)'
;VRWAEQQVVKRRVKRDIFPKVPFYPFSHHLNDPKWPQMWYLNRGGSLDMNVEAAWAEGVTGKGVVVTILDDGLEKDHPDLIKNYDPNASYDVNSHDPDPMPRYDLVDSNRHGTRCAGEVAADSNNSICAVGVAYEASVGGVRMLDGDVTDAVEARSLALNPQHIDIYSASWGPDDDGKTVDGPGQLATRAFVEGIRNGRGGKGSIFVWASGNGGRDEDNCNCDGYTNSIWTLSISSATEKGRVPWYSEACSSTLATTYSSGSLGERQIVTTDLHHSCTTSHTGTSASAPLAAGICALALQVNQNMTWRDMQHIVVRTARPDNLEAPDWQVNGVGRHVSHRFGYGLMDSYGMVKLARNWTSVPAQRKCEVTAPHIEKLIPQKSFVSLELDVVDCPGVNFLEHVQAKVSLTADRRGDIEIYLASPAGTKSTLLAQRPHDNSRAGFHSWPFLTVHMWGERPLGKWTLEIHNDGRFFSTGKSQVTEWSMTMYGTETEPGQVVSTLPGQTPVDVAHSVPAHHQVVDTPEGRPEARDPGSRPSSSSSSTPAPSSAPPTPTPIHLAIEKHQLRPGCSRMDASGACIDCERGQYLESGRCVASCSEGHYVWNPRQLGAEGPPACRHCHYSCRTCSGPQDYQCQSCWGDAIMYTPTKGQNLCQPRSLLEAYQSQQWWYSGMVVTVVSLLLVVLILAVFILRAQFTSSRTLLNHATALPGSTVGKKGSIARNGTAGYAPVARVEADKLMSKVPFHDLTSDEEM
;
A
#
# COMPACT_ATOMS: atom_id res chain seq x y z
N VAL A 1 53.32 -52.17 -24.95
CA VAL A 1 53.72 -50.93 -24.22
C VAL A 1 54.92 -51.26 -23.34
N ARG A 2 55.91 -50.38 -23.15
CA ARG A 2 57.13 -50.72 -22.39
C ARG A 2 57.17 -50.27 -20.92
N TRP A 3 56.30 -49.34 -20.49
CA TRP A 3 55.95 -49.10 -19.08
C TRP A 3 54.68 -48.23 -18.97
N ALA A 4 54.14 -48.07 -17.76
CA ALA A 4 53.13 -47.06 -17.40
C ALA A 4 53.19 -46.75 -15.89
N GLU A 5 52.72 -45.57 -15.48
CA GLU A 5 52.58 -45.17 -14.06
C GLU A 5 51.14 -44.74 -13.75
N GLN A 6 50.72 -44.94 -12.50
CA GLN A 6 49.50 -44.32 -11.97
C GLN A 6 49.76 -42.81 -11.76
N GLN A 7 48.95 -41.95 -12.40
CA GLN A 7 49.05 -40.51 -12.18
C GLN A 7 48.45 -40.12 -10.81
N VAL A 8 49.18 -39.31 -10.05
CA VAL A 8 48.74 -38.74 -8.77
C VAL A 8 48.69 -37.22 -8.90
N VAL A 9 47.60 -36.60 -8.44
CA VAL A 9 47.37 -35.15 -8.57
C VAL A 9 48.42 -34.37 -7.77
N LYS A 10 49.24 -33.56 -8.45
CA LYS A 10 50.27 -32.71 -7.83
C LYS A 10 49.77 -31.27 -7.72
N ARG A 11 49.39 -30.84 -6.51
CA ARG A 11 49.03 -29.45 -6.20
C ARG A 11 50.17 -28.51 -6.62
N ARG A 12 49.86 -27.52 -7.46
CA ARG A 12 50.76 -26.41 -7.82
C ARG A 12 50.05 -25.09 -7.54
N VAL A 13 50.83 -24.05 -7.23
CA VAL A 13 50.33 -22.69 -7.02
C VAL A 13 51.05 -21.76 -8.00
N LYS A 14 50.32 -20.83 -8.61
CA LYS A 14 50.85 -19.83 -9.54
C LYS A 14 51.70 -18.82 -8.77
N ARG A 15 52.91 -18.53 -9.26
CA ARG A 15 53.82 -17.55 -8.66
C ARG A 15 53.55 -16.16 -9.22
N ASP A 16 52.45 -15.56 -8.79
CA ASP A 16 52.19 -14.14 -9.02
C ASP A 16 52.89 -13.29 -7.95
N ILE A 17 53.20 -12.03 -8.27
CA ILE A 17 53.93 -11.13 -7.36
C ILE A 17 52.95 -10.59 -6.31
N PHE A 18 53.22 -10.87 -5.03
CA PHE A 18 52.45 -10.29 -3.93
C PHE A 18 52.75 -8.79 -3.78
N PRO A 19 51.78 -7.87 -3.98
CA PRO A 19 51.85 -6.57 -3.32
C PRO A 19 51.77 -6.78 -1.80
N LYS A 20 52.34 -5.86 -1.01
CA LYS A 20 52.23 -5.92 0.45
C LYS A 20 50.77 -5.75 0.85
N VAL A 21 50.15 -6.80 1.37
CA VAL A 21 48.74 -6.81 1.80
C VAL A 21 48.60 -5.97 3.08
N PRO A 22 47.73 -4.94 3.12
CA PRO A 22 47.32 -4.31 4.36
C PRO A 22 46.57 -5.31 5.26
N PHE A 23 46.71 -5.19 6.57
CA PHE A 23 46.09 -6.13 7.50
C PHE A 23 44.57 -5.90 7.58
N TYR A 24 43.79 -6.70 6.84
CA TYR A 24 42.34 -6.78 6.99
C TYR A 24 41.98 -7.96 7.91
N PRO A 25 41.13 -7.74 8.94
CA PRO A 25 40.64 -8.84 9.78
C PRO A 25 39.61 -9.69 9.03
N PHE A 26 39.66 -11.01 9.26
CA PHE A 26 38.62 -12.01 8.95
C PHE A 26 37.71 -11.73 7.73
N SER A 27 38.21 -12.03 6.52
CA SER A 27 37.29 -12.31 5.40
C SER A 27 36.57 -13.63 5.67
N HIS A 28 35.24 -13.60 5.68
CA HIS A 28 34.44 -14.82 5.53
C HIS A 28 34.63 -15.31 4.09
N HIS A 29 35.51 -16.29 3.88
CA HIS A 29 35.71 -16.94 2.59
C HIS A 29 34.57 -17.93 2.29
N LEU A 30 33.39 -17.36 2.04
CA LEU A 30 32.26 -18.02 1.41
C LEU A 30 32.72 -18.64 0.08
N ASN A 31 32.31 -19.88 -0.17
CA ASN A 31 32.74 -20.65 -1.34
C ASN A 31 31.76 -20.56 -2.52
N ASP A 32 30.70 -19.79 -2.33
CA ASP A 32 29.50 -19.73 -3.16
C ASP A 32 29.78 -18.89 -4.44
N PRO A 33 29.59 -19.42 -5.67
CA PRO A 33 30.32 -18.93 -6.84
C PRO A 33 30.00 -17.50 -7.29
N LYS A 34 28.85 -16.94 -6.88
CA LYS A 34 28.51 -15.54 -7.14
C LYS A 34 28.90 -14.58 -6.02
N TRP A 35 29.37 -15.02 -4.85
CA TRP A 35 29.73 -14.13 -3.74
C TRP A 35 30.57 -12.90 -4.18
N PRO A 36 31.62 -13.00 -5.03
CA PRO A 36 32.38 -11.83 -5.51
C PRO A 36 31.60 -10.83 -6.38
N GLN A 37 30.34 -11.11 -6.71
CA GLN A 37 29.42 -10.28 -7.50
C GLN A 37 28.37 -9.61 -6.61
N MET A 38 28.21 -10.03 -5.35
CA MET A 38 27.20 -9.57 -4.37
C MET A 38 27.60 -8.25 -3.70
N TRP A 39 27.83 -7.24 -4.54
CA TRP A 39 28.45 -5.95 -4.21
C TRP A 39 27.74 -5.15 -3.10
N TYR A 40 26.46 -5.39 -2.87
CA TYR A 40 25.64 -4.75 -1.86
C TYR A 40 25.88 -5.34 -0.46
N LEU A 41 26.60 -6.45 -0.36
CA LEU A 41 26.97 -7.14 0.88
C LEU A 41 28.47 -7.00 1.24
N ASN A 42 29.37 -6.93 0.25
CA ASN A 42 30.81 -7.16 0.44
C ASN A 42 31.78 -6.21 -0.27
N ARG A 43 31.32 -5.03 -0.69
CA ARG A 43 32.16 -4.03 -1.36
C ARG A 43 33.15 -3.34 -0.39
N GLY A 44 32.82 -3.29 0.89
CA GLY A 44 33.54 -2.59 1.94
C GLY A 44 33.37 -1.07 1.88
N GLY A 45 34.05 -0.37 2.79
CA GLY A 45 34.22 1.09 2.76
C GLY A 45 32.93 1.90 2.95
N SER A 46 31.93 1.36 3.65
CA SER A 46 30.59 1.97 3.82
C SER A 46 29.81 2.15 2.51
N LEU A 47 30.12 1.33 1.50
CA LEU A 47 29.43 1.29 0.20
C LEU A 47 28.63 -0.02 0.00
N ASP A 48 28.37 -0.73 1.09
CA ASP A 48 27.52 -1.93 1.20
C ASP A 48 26.58 -1.76 2.42
N MET A 49 25.72 -2.75 2.68
CA MET A 49 24.80 -2.75 3.82
C MET A 49 25.45 -3.29 5.13
N ASN A 50 26.78 -3.38 5.19
CA ASN A 50 27.56 -3.72 6.38
C ASN A 50 27.20 -5.09 7.01
N VAL A 51 26.94 -6.09 6.16
CA VAL A 51 26.43 -7.41 6.61
C VAL A 51 27.54 -8.30 7.16
N GLU A 52 28.75 -8.28 6.58
CA GLU A 52 29.87 -9.13 7.03
C GLU A 52 30.24 -8.86 8.50
N ALA A 53 30.04 -7.62 8.99
CA ALA A 53 30.28 -7.27 10.39
C ALA A 53 29.25 -7.88 11.37
N ALA A 54 28.00 -8.11 10.92
CA ALA A 54 27.01 -8.85 11.70
C ALA A 54 27.28 -10.36 11.68
N TRP A 55 27.63 -10.89 10.50
CA TRP A 55 28.01 -12.31 10.32
C TRP A 55 29.25 -12.67 11.17
N ALA A 56 30.22 -11.75 11.31
CA ALA A 56 31.39 -11.92 12.16
C ALA A 56 31.07 -11.97 13.67
N GLU A 57 29.92 -11.46 14.12
CA GLU A 57 29.40 -11.67 15.49
C GLU A 57 28.56 -12.97 15.63
N GLY A 58 28.49 -13.81 14.59
CA GLY A 58 27.65 -15.01 14.58
C GLY A 58 26.15 -14.72 14.41
N VAL A 59 25.80 -13.56 13.86
CA VAL A 59 24.41 -13.15 13.59
C VAL A 59 24.13 -13.39 12.12
N THR A 60 23.25 -14.35 11.83
CA THR A 60 23.08 -15.05 10.55
C THR A 60 21.60 -15.21 10.15
N GLY A 61 20.66 -14.70 10.96
CA GLY A 61 19.21 -14.87 10.81
C GLY A 61 18.66 -16.06 11.60
N LYS A 62 19.54 -16.83 12.27
CA LYS A 62 19.23 -18.14 12.85
C LYS A 62 18.03 -18.11 13.80
N GLY A 63 17.00 -18.89 13.48
CA GLY A 63 15.80 -19.02 14.32
C GLY A 63 14.84 -17.83 14.23
N VAL A 64 14.89 -17.08 13.14
CA VAL A 64 13.86 -16.13 12.70
C VAL A 64 13.19 -16.69 11.45
N VAL A 65 11.88 -16.48 11.30
CA VAL A 65 11.09 -17.00 10.18
C VAL A 65 10.61 -15.85 9.29
N VAL A 66 10.93 -15.92 8.00
CA VAL A 66 10.52 -14.94 6.98
C VAL A 66 9.60 -15.61 5.96
N THR A 67 8.58 -14.91 5.48
CA THR A 67 7.83 -15.30 4.28
C THR A 67 7.92 -14.25 3.19
N ILE A 68 7.95 -14.72 1.94
CA ILE A 68 7.78 -13.92 0.74
C ILE A 68 6.30 -14.01 0.32
N LEU A 69 5.60 -12.88 0.13
CA LEU A 69 4.19 -12.85 -0.32
C LEU A 69 4.15 -12.45 -1.81
N ASP A 70 4.05 -13.40 -2.73
CA ASP A 70 4.41 -13.16 -4.14
C ASP A 70 3.83 -14.22 -5.13
N ASP A 71 4.52 -14.50 -6.25
CA ASP A 71 4.12 -15.45 -7.29
C ASP A 71 4.42 -16.94 -6.99
N GLY A 72 5.27 -17.21 -5.99
CA GLY A 72 5.61 -18.54 -5.50
C GLY A 72 7.04 -18.65 -4.99
N LEU A 73 7.41 -19.83 -4.49
CA LEU A 73 8.77 -20.14 -4.05
C LEU A 73 9.14 -21.57 -4.48
N GLU A 74 10.19 -21.67 -5.30
CA GLU A 74 10.78 -22.93 -5.76
C GLU A 74 11.44 -23.68 -4.59
N LYS A 75 10.64 -24.34 -3.76
CA LYS A 75 11.05 -24.88 -2.46
C LYS A 75 12.13 -25.96 -2.51
N ASP A 76 12.32 -26.59 -3.66
CA ASP A 76 13.37 -27.58 -3.91
C ASP A 76 14.62 -26.98 -4.57
N HIS A 77 14.66 -25.65 -4.79
CA HIS A 77 15.85 -24.94 -5.27
C HIS A 77 17.06 -25.28 -4.37
N PRO A 78 18.20 -25.70 -4.93
CA PRO A 78 19.29 -26.30 -4.17
C PRO A 78 19.93 -25.35 -3.16
N ASP A 79 19.79 -24.04 -3.37
CA ASP A 79 20.25 -22.97 -2.48
C ASP A 79 19.20 -22.55 -1.42
N LEU A 80 17.95 -23.01 -1.53
CA LEU A 80 16.84 -22.67 -0.59
C LEU A 80 16.37 -23.87 0.23
N ILE A 81 16.42 -25.09 -0.31
CA ILE A 81 15.80 -26.32 0.25
C ILE A 81 16.17 -26.65 1.71
N LYS A 82 17.34 -26.20 2.18
CA LYS A 82 17.80 -26.33 3.57
C LYS A 82 17.09 -25.38 4.54
N ASN A 83 16.80 -24.17 4.07
CA ASN A 83 16.21 -23.08 4.83
C ASN A 83 14.68 -22.97 4.61
N TYR A 84 14.14 -23.68 3.61
CA TYR A 84 12.71 -23.72 3.31
C TYR A 84 11.87 -24.19 4.50
N ASP A 85 10.79 -23.45 4.81
CA ASP A 85 9.85 -23.77 5.87
C ASP A 85 8.39 -23.87 5.35
N PRO A 86 7.77 -25.07 5.40
CA PRO A 86 6.39 -25.25 4.97
C PRO A 86 5.37 -24.60 5.92
N ASN A 87 5.72 -24.29 7.17
CA ASN A 87 4.83 -23.55 8.09
C ASN A 87 4.86 -22.03 7.84
N ALA A 88 5.86 -21.55 7.09
CA ALA A 88 5.92 -20.20 6.56
C ALA A 88 5.34 -20.11 5.14
N SER A 89 4.70 -21.17 4.62
CA SER A 89 4.32 -21.28 3.21
C SER A 89 2.86 -21.66 2.98
N TYR A 90 2.27 -21.21 1.88
CA TYR A 90 0.93 -21.61 1.42
C TYR A 90 0.69 -21.21 -0.04
N ASP A 91 -0.22 -21.89 -0.74
CA ASP A 91 -0.75 -21.46 -2.03
C ASP A 91 -2.19 -20.98 -1.91
N VAL A 92 -2.38 -19.66 -1.97
CA VAL A 92 -3.69 -19.01 -1.84
C VAL A 92 -4.43 -19.00 -3.19
N ASN A 93 -3.72 -19.12 -4.32
CA ASN A 93 -4.34 -19.25 -5.64
C ASN A 93 -4.93 -20.67 -5.80
N SER A 94 -4.13 -21.72 -5.59
CA SER A 94 -4.51 -23.14 -5.72
C SER A 94 -5.21 -23.74 -4.49
N HIS A 95 -5.18 -23.02 -3.35
CA HIS A 95 -5.83 -23.39 -2.07
C HIS A 95 -5.23 -24.60 -1.35
N ASP A 96 -3.92 -24.82 -1.46
CA ASP A 96 -3.19 -25.94 -0.87
C ASP A 96 -1.84 -25.49 -0.23
N PRO A 97 -1.06 -26.34 0.47
CA PRO A 97 0.12 -25.91 1.22
C PRO A 97 1.43 -25.87 0.40
N ASP A 98 1.42 -26.14 -0.91
CA ASP A 98 2.65 -26.18 -1.73
C ASP A 98 2.83 -24.89 -2.57
N PRO A 99 3.74 -23.97 -2.19
CA PRO A 99 3.88 -22.65 -2.84
C PRO A 99 4.65 -22.68 -4.16
N MET A 100 4.84 -23.85 -4.79
CA MET A 100 5.66 -23.98 -5.99
C MET A 100 5.16 -23.07 -7.13
N PRO A 101 6.07 -22.30 -7.77
CA PRO A 101 5.71 -21.46 -8.89
C PRO A 101 5.29 -22.31 -10.10
N ARG A 102 4.24 -21.86 -10.80
CA ARG A 102 3.82 -22.45 -12.06
C ARG A 102 4.77 -22.01 -13.17
N TYR A 103 5.65 -22.90 -13.63
CA TYR A 103 6.51 -22.66 -14.79
C TYR A 103 5.71 -22.34 -16.07
N ASP A 104 6.23 -21.45 -16.91
CA ASP A 104 5.75 -21.21 -18.28
C ASP A 104 6.88 -20.75 -19.22
N LEU A 105 6.53 -20.43 -20.47
CA LEU A 105 7.49 -20.12 -21.53
C LEU A 105 8.19 -18.74 -21.40
N VAL A 106 7.80 -17.92 -20.43
CA VAL A 106 8.39 -16.60 -20.18
C VAL A 106 8.90 -16.43 -18.74
N ASP A 107 8.91 -17.52 -17.97
CA ASP A 107 9.25 -17.59 -16.55
C ASP A 107 8.56 -16.50 -15.73
N SER A 108 7.24 -16.34 -15.91
CA SER A 108 6.47 -15.27 -15.26
C SER A 108 6.63 -15.31 -13.73
N ASN A 109 6.38 -16.48 -13.13
CA ASN A 109 6.33 -16.72 -11.70
C ASN A 109 7.72 -16.92 -11.05
N ARG A 110 8.70 -16.06 -11.37
CA ARG A 110 10.09 -16.17 -10.89
C ARG A 110 10.44 -15.23 -9.74
N HIS A 111 9.54 -14.33 -9.39
CA HIS A 111 9.83 -13.16 -8.58
C HIS A 111 10.02 -13.53 -7.11
N GLY A 112 9.07 -14.26 -6.51
CA GLY A 112 9.18 -14.71 -5.12
C GLY A 112 10.37 -15.64 -4.86
N THR A 113 10.73 -16.46 -5.85
CA THR A 113 11.94 -17.33 -5.79
C THR A 113 13.23 -16.52 -5.79
N ARG A 114 13.28 -15.36 -6.46
CA ARG A 114 14.44 -14.45 -6.43
C ARG A 114 14.53 -13.74 -5.08
N CYS A 115 13.41 -13.21 -4.58
CA CYS A 115 13.32 -12.55 -3.29
C CYS A 115 13.68 -13.49 -2.13
N ALA A 116 13.29 -14.76 -2.18
CA ALA A 116 13.63 -15.76 -1.16
C ALA A 116 15.15 -15.96 -0.99
N GLY A 117 15.91 -15.95 -2.09
CA GLY A 117 17.36 -16.10 -2.05
C GLY A 117 18.08 -14.89 -1.45
N GLU A 118 17.56 -13.68 -1.65
CA GLU A 118 18.12 -12.46 -1.03
C GLU A 118 17.99 -12.48 0.49
N VAL A 119 16.89 -13.03 1.00
CA VAL A 119 16.70 -13.26 2.43
C VAL A 119 17.61 -14.39 2.92
N ALA A 120 17.43 -15.60 2.39
CA ALA A 120 17.96 -16.83 3.01
C ALA A 120 18.37 -17.93 2.00
N ALA A 121 18.98 -17.57 0.87
CA ALA A 121 19.89 -18.51 0.21
C ALA A 121 20.95 -18.99 1.22
N ASP A 122 21.31 -20.27 1.16
CA ASP A 122 22.28 -20.87 2.07
C ASP A 122 23.70 -20.30 1.84
N SER A 123 24.68 -20.68 2.68
CA SER A 123 26.08 -20.29 2.55
C SER A 123 27.01 -21.49 2.62
N ASN A 124 28.17 -21.35 1.97
CA ASN A 124 29.25 -22.33 1.92
C ASN A 124 28.86 -23.68 1.27
N ASN A 125 27.81 -23.71 0.46
CA ASN A 125 27.31 -24.90 -0.23
C ASN A 125 27.85 -25.03 -1.67
N SER A 126 28.56 -24.01 -2.17
CA SER A 126 29.12 -23.92 -3.53
C SER A 126 28.07 -23.83 -4.64
N ILE A 127 26.87 -23.36 -4.30
CA ILE A 127 25.75 -23.05 -5.20
C ILE A 127 25.62 -21.52 -5.29
N CYS A 128 24.78 -21.05 -6.21
CA CYS A 128 24.52 -19.65 -6.57
C CYS A 128 25.11 -18.54 -5.66
N ALA A 129 24.44 -18.20 -4.56
CA ALA A 129 24.58 -16.92 -3.87
C ALA A 129 24.72 -17.09 -2.34
N VAL A 130 24.28 -16.10 -1.56
CA VAL A 130 24.11 -16.20 -0.10
C VAL A 130 23.07 -15.19 0.35
N GLY A 131 22.13 -15.61 1.22
CA GLY A 131 21.14 -14.70 1.77
C GLY A 131 21.74 -13.76 2.81
N VAL A 132 21.17 -12.56 2.96
CA VAL A 132 21.51 -11.63 4.05
C VAL A 132 21.40 -12.33 5.42
N ALA A 133 20.42 -13.21 5.54
CA ALA A 133 20.07 -14.01 6.71
C ALA A 133 20.11 -15.52 6.36
N TYR A 134 21.27 -16.02 5.90
CA TYR A 134 21.46 -17.39 5.39
C TYR A 134 21.23 -18.56 6.38
N GLU A 135 20.93 -18.31 7.66
CA GLU A 135 20.42 -19.32 8.60
C GLU A 135 18.98 -19.06 9.08
N ALA A 136 18.29 -18.05 8.54
CA ALA A 136 16.85 -17.88 8.76
C ALA A 136 16.04 -18.95 8.03
N SER A 137 14.85 -19.22 8.53
CA SER A 137 13.85 -20.02 7.82
C SER A 137 13.09 -19.14 6.83
N VAL A 138 12.87 -19.63 5.60
CA VAL A 138 12.16 -18.88 4.56
C VAL A 138 11.00 -19.70 3.98
N GLY A 139 9.82 -19.08 3.92
CA GLY A 139 8.64 -19.60 3.23
C GLY A 139 8.17 -18.69 2.11
N GLY A 140 7.20 -19.18 1.35
CA GLY A 140 6.59 -18.45 0.24
C GLY A 140 5.07 -18.60 0.27
N VAL A 141 4.38 -17.49 0.00
CA VAL A 141 2.94 -17.50 -0.26
C VAL A 141 2.71 -17.23 -1.73
N ARG A 142 2.23 -18.22 -2.47
CA ARG A 142 1.78 -18.07 -3.86
C ARG A 142 0.40 -17.41 -3.83
N MET A 143 0.35 -16.13 -4.19
CA MET A 143 -0.86 -15.32 -4.19
C MET A 143 -1.01 -14.38 -5.40
N LEU A 144 0.08 -14.09 -6.14
CA LEU A 144 0.04 -13.24 -7.35
C LEU A 144 -0.26 -14.00 -8.66
N ASP A 145 -0.19 -15.34 -8.71
CA ASP A 145 -0.45 -16.11 -9.94
C ASP A 145 -1.94 -16.44 -10.11
N GLY A 146 -2.76 -15.40 -10.11
CA GLY A 146 -4.22 -15.47 -10.22
C GLY A 146 -4.90 -14.15 -9.84
N ASP A 147 -6.24 -14.16 -9.76
CA ASP A 147 -7.02 -12.98 -9.39
C ASP A 147 -6.76 -12.57 -7.92
N VAL A 148 -6.02 -11.48 -7.71
CA VAL A 148 -5.79 -10.88 -6.39
C VAL A 148 -7.05 -10.15 -5.92
N THR A 149 -7.43 -10.36 -4.66
CA THR A 149 -8.61 -9.75 -4.02
C THR A 149 -8.35 -9.50 -2.53
N ASP A 150 -9.14 -8.63 -1.89
CA ASP A 150 -9.10 -8.35 -0.44
C ASP A 150 -9.07 -9.63 0.42
N ALA A 151 -9.74 -10.70 -0.02
CA ALA A 151 -9.72 -11.99 0.66
C ALA A 151 -8.42 -12.81 0.44
N VAL A 152 -7.77 -12.69 -0.72
CA VAL A 152 -6.47 -13.31 -1.02
C VAL A 152 -5.36 -12.58 -0.27
N GLU A 153 -5.36 -11.26 -0.33
CA GLU A 153 -4.42 -10.38 0.38
C GLU A 153 -4.50 -10.61 1.89
N ALA A 154 -5.71 -10.60 2.46
CA ALA A 154 -5.93 -10.83 3.89
C ALA A 154 -5.49 -12.22 4.36
N ARG A 155 -5.73 -13.28 3.58
CA ARG A 155 -5.25 -14.64 3.89
C ARG A 155 -3.72 -14.70 3.90
N SER A 156 -3.09 -14.05 2.94
CA SER A 156 -1.63 -14.02 2.78
C SER A 156 -0.96 -13.26 3.95
N LEU A 157 -1.48 -12.07 4.26
CA LEU A 157 -1.04 -11.24 5.39
C LEU A 157 -1.30 -11.89 6.77
N ALA A 158 -2.30 -12.76 6.88
CA ALA A 158 -2.67 -13.47 8.11
C ALA A 158 -2.18 -14.93 8.16
N LEU A 159 -1.27 -15.36 7.27
CA LEU A 159 -0.70 -16.71 7.34
C LEU A 159 0.14 -16.87 8.61
N ASN A 160 -0.18 -17.86 9.44
CA ASN A 160 0.60 -18.35 10.58
C ASN A 160 1.37 -17.29 11.41
N PRO A 161 0.72 -16.20 11.89
CA PRO A 161 1.40 -15.05 12.51
C PRO A 161 1.97 -15.31 13.90
N GLN A 162 1.88 -16.53 14.44
CA GLN A 162 2.60 -16.94 15.66
C GLN A 162 3.90 -17.70 15.36
N HIS A 163 4.14 -18.01 14.08
CA HIS A 163 5.29 -18.75 13.58
C HIS A 163 6.16 -17.86 12.70
N ILE A 164 5.56 -17.10 11.79
CA ILE A 164 6.24 -16.15 10.90
C ILE A 164 6.58 -14.86 11.67
N ASP A 165 7.84 -14.42 11.65
CA ASP A 165 8.26 -13.14 12.21
C ASP A 165 8.09 -11.99 11.20
N ILE A 166 8.55 -12.20 9.96
CA ILE A 166 8.69 -11.15 8.94
C ILE A 166 7.97 -11.56 7.65
N TYR A 167 7.24 -10.63 7.07
CA TYR A 167 6.54 -10.76 5.80
C TYR A 167 7.17 -9.76 4.83
N SER A 168 7.75 -10.24 3.73
CA SER A 168 8.29 -9.40 2.66
C SER A 168 7.31 -9.39 1.49
N ALA A 169 6.95 -8.20 1.02
CA ALA A 169 6.05 -8.01 -0.10
C ALA A 169 6.50 -6.85 -1.01
N SER A 170 6.11 -6.92 -2.28
CA SER A 170 6.48 -5.94 -3.30
C SER A 170 5.40 -5.79 -4.38
N TRP A 171 4.15 -5.86 -3.94
CA TRP A 171 2.94 -5.65 -4.72
C TRP A 171 2.10 -4.54 -4.08
N GLY A 172 1.21 -3.96 -4.88
CA GLY A 172 0.35 -2.84 -4.53
C GLY A 172 -0.59 -2.53 -5.70
N PRO A 173 -1.11 -1.30 -5.79
CA PRO A 173 -1.82 -0.81 -6.97
C PRO A 173 -0.91 -0.72 -8.21
N ASP A 174 -1.49 -0.41 -9.37
CA ASP A 174 -0.69 -0.16 -10.58
C ASP A 174 0.23 1.07 -10.39
N ASP A 175 1.55 0.85 -10.52
CA ASP A 175 2.67 1.82 -10.51
C ASP A 175 2.61 2.84 -11.70
N ASP A 176 1.45 3.42 -11.99
CA ASP A 176 1.12 4.01 -13.30
C ASP A 176 1.13 5.55 -13.38
N GLY A 177 1.36 6.24 -12.27
CA GLY A 177 1.31 7.71 -12.17
C GLY A 177 -0.10 8.28 -12.04
N LYS A 178 -1.12 7.46 -11.78
CA LYS A 178 -2.56 7.84 -11.83
C LYS A 178 -3.39 7.21 -10.72
N THR A 179 -3.09 5.98 -10.35
CA THR A 179 -3.85 5.17 -9.40
C THR A 179 -3.78 5.76 -7.98
N VAL A 180 -4.82 5.54 -7.17
CA VAL A 180 -4.82 5.81 -5.73
C VAL A 180 -5.72 4.74 -5.14
N ASP A 181 -5.13 3.74 -4.48
CA ASP A 181 -5.84 2.59 -3.91
C ASP A 181 -5.01 1.96 -2.79
N GLY A 182 -5.56 0.99 -2.05
CA GLY A 182 -4.88 0.39 -0.91
C GLY A 182 -5.62 -0.79 -0.29
N PRO A 183 -5.21 -1.26 0.90
CA PRO A 183 -5.77 -2.46 1.51
C PRO A 183 -7.27 -2.35 1.75
N GLY A 184 -8.00 -3.35 1.23
CA GLY A 184 -9.42 -3.55 1.50
C GLY A 184 -9.73 -3.81 2.97
N GLN A 185 -11.00 -4.11 3.29
CA GLN A 185 -11.43 -4.23 4.68
C GLN A 185 -10.84 -5.46 5.38
N LEU A 186 -10.64 -6.55 4.65
CA LEU A 186 -10.03 -7.78 5.15
C LEU A 186 -8.51 -7.62 5.26
N ALA A 187 -7.84 -7.04 4.26
CA ALA A 187 -6.40 -6.79 4.25
C ALA A 187 -5.99 -5.79 5.35
N THR A 188 -6.74 -4.68 5.48
CA THR A 188 -6.61 -3.72 6.59
C THR A 188 -6.75 -4.43 7.95
N ARG A 189 -7.72 -5.35 8.07
CA ARG A 189 -7.87 -6.13 9.30
C ARG A 189 -6.71 -7.09 9.52
N ALA A 190 -6.20 -7.76 8.48
CA ALA A 190 -5.07 -8.67 8.58
C ALA A 190 -3.80 -7.97 9.08
N PHE A 191 -3.49 -6.77 8.58
CA PHE A 191 -2.42 -5.93 9.14
C PHE A 191 -2.65 -5.61 10.62
N VAL A 192 -3.85 -5.14 10.98
CA VAL A 192 -4.19 -4.74 12.36
C VAL A 192 -4.13 -5.91 13.34
N GLU A 193 -4.54 -7.11 12.94
CA GLU A 193 -4.40 -8.33 13.74
C GLU A 193 -2.94 -8.77 13.81
N GLY A 194 -2.21 -8.72 12.68
CA GLY A 194 -0.78 -9.04 12.58
C GLY A 194 0.08 -8.21 13.53
N ILE A 195 -0.01 -6.88 13.47
CA ILE A 195 0.77 -5.95 14.33
C ILE A 195 0.33 -5.91 15.81
N ARG A 196 -0.84 -6.48 16.15
CA ARG A 196 -1.32 -6.57 17.55
C ARG A 196 -1.07 -7.91 18.19
N ASN A 197 -1.34 -8.99 17.47
CA ASN A 197 -1.42 -10.34 18.02
C ASN A 197 -0.28 -11.23 17.49
N GLY A 198 0.32 -10.92 16.34
CA GLY A 198 1.43 -11.68 15.79
C GLY A 198 2.64 -11.75 16.72
N ARG A 199 3.47 -12.79 16.54
CA ARG A 199 4.71 -13.03 17.29
C ARG A 199 4.51 -13.00 18.82
N GLY A 200 3.43 -13.59 19.31
CA GLY A 200 3.05 -13.59 20.73
C GLY A 200 2.67 -12.20 21.27
N GLY A 201 2.07 -11.34 20.43
CA GLY A 201 1.68 -9.97 20.80
C GLY A 201 2.77 -8.91 20.60
N LYS A 202 3.92 -9.27 20.01
CA LYS A 202 4.98 -8.31 19.62
C LYS A 202 4.64 -7.61 18.29
N GLY A 203 3.76 -8.21 17.51
CA GLY A 203 3.32 -7.77 16.19
C GLY A 203 4.25 -8.24 15.07
N SER A 204 3.66 -8.82 14.02
CA SER A 204 4.31 -9.17 12.76
C SER A 204 5.03 -7.96 12.13
N ILE A 205 6.18 -8.19 11.50
CA ILE A 205 6.91 -7.15 10.76
C ILE A 205 6.59 -7.30 9.27
N PHE A 206 5.91 -6.33 8.69
CA PHE A 206 5.64 -6.29 7.25
C PHE A 206 6.65 -5.35 6.59
N VAL A 207 7.50 -5.85 5.69
CA VAL A 207 8.47 -5.08 4.91
C VAL A 207 7.94 -4.94 3.48
N TRP A 208 7.94 -3.72 2.96
CA TRP A 208 7.25 -3.39 1.70
C TRP A 208 8.15 -2.61 0.74
N ALA A 209 8.11 -2.96 -0.54
CA ALA A 209 8.75 -2.17 -1.59
C ALA A 209 7.98 -0.88 -1.86
N SER A 210 8.66 0.25 -2.09
CA SER A 210 8.02 1.56 -2.27
C SER A 210 7.53 1.86 -3.71
N GLY A 211 7.10 0.85 -4.47
CA GLY A 211 6.66 1.02 -5.87
C GLY A 211 7.80 1.25 -6.90
N ASN A 212 7.49 1.11 -8.19
CA ASN A 212 8.41 1.25 -9.32
C ASN A 212 7.96 2.32 -10.35
N GLY A 213 6.93 3.13 -10.02
CA GLY A 213 6.31 4.13 -10.88
C GLY A 213 7.12 5.42 -11.09
N GLY A 214 8.37 5.47 -10.65
CA GLY A 214 9.22 6.68 -10.73
C GLY A 214 9.50 7.19 -12.15
N ARG A 215 9.27 6.35 -13.18
CA ARG A 215 9.32 6.75 -14.60
C ARG A 215 8.07 7.50 -15.06
N ASP A 216 6.92 7.13 -14.51
CA ASP A 216 5.59 7.63 -14.85
C ASP A 216 5.16 8.74 -13.87
N GLU A 217 6.15 9.27 -13.12
CA GLU A 217 6.06 10.36 -12.16
C GLU A 217 5.08 10.08 -11.01
N ASP A 218 5.08 8.83 -10.51
CA ASP A 218 4.24 8.42 -9.38
C ASP A 218 4.84 8.80 -7.99
N ASN A 219 3.99 8.74 -6.97
CA ASN A 219 4.24 9.09 -5.59
C ASN A 219 3.62 8.03 -4.66
N CYS A 220 4.48 7.26 -4.01
CA CYS A 220 4.08 6.13 -3.19
C CYS A 220 3.15 6.43 -1.99
N ASN A 221 2.89 7.69 -1.61
CA ASN A 221 1.79 7.99 -0.66
C ASN A 221 0.38 7.78 -1.29
N CYS A 222 0.29 7.49 -2.59
CA CYS A 222 -0.92 7.08 -3.30
C CYS A 222 -1.20 5.56 -3.22
N ASP A 223 -0.20 4.75 -2.83
CA ASP A 223 -0.38 3.34 -2.49
C ASP A 223 -0.64 3.19 -0.98
N GLY A 224 -1.83 2.71 -0.62
CA GLY A 224 -2.21 2.49 0.77
C GLY A 224 -1.44 1.39 1.51
N TYR A 225 -0.69 0.52 0.81
CA TYR A 225 0.17 -0.50 1.42
C TYR A 225 1.48 0.11 1.93
N THR A 226 2.22 0.83 1.09
CA THR A 226 3.45 1.54 1.47
C THR A 226 3.19 2.82 2.28
N ASN A 227 2.02 3.45 2.15
CA ASN A 227 1.53 4.57 2.96
C ASN A 227 0.96 4.13 4.33
N SER A 228 1.02 2.83 4.67
CA SER A 228 0.56 2.30 5.95
C SER A 228 1.58 2.52 7.07
N ILE A 229 1.10 2.75 8.30
CA ILE A 229 1.99 2.77 9.48
C ILE A 229 2.49 1.37 9.85
N TRP A 230 1.77 0.32 9.43
CA TRP A 230 2.02 -1.08 9.78
C TRP A 230 3.10 -1.73 8.94
N THR A 231 3.45 -1.13 7.80
CA THR A 231 4.51 -1.57 6.90
C THR A 231 5.81 -0.82 7.19
N LEU A 232 6.93 -1.44 6.83
CA LEU A 232 8.26 -0.87 6.85
C LEU A 232 8.63 -0.66 5.38
N SER A 233 8.30 0.54 4.87
CA SER A 233 8.49 0.92 3.47
C SER A 233 9.96 1.16 3.14
N ILE A 234 10.42 0.55 2.05
CA ILE A 234 11.81 0.52 1.59
C ILE A 234 11.91 0.94 0.12
N SER A 235 12.71 1.97 -0.14
CA SER A 235 13.11 2.41 -1.48
C SER A 235 14.49 1.85 -1.89
N SER A 236 14.92 2.12 -3.13
CA SER A 236 16.15 1.59 -3.71
C SER A 236 17.23 2.66 -3.90
N ALA A 237 18.50 2.28 -3.71
CA ALA A 237 19.67 2.99 -4.22
C ALA A 237 20.40 2.20 -5.31
N THR A 238 20.97 2.87 -6.31
CA THR A 238 21.84 2.22 -7.32
C THR A 238 23.20 1.84 -6.74
N GLU A 239 24.02 1.10 -7.50
CA GLU A 239 25.38 0.77 -7.07
C GLU A 239 26.24 2.00 -6.74
N LYS A 240 25.99 3.15 -7.38
CA LYS A 240 26.67 4.44 -7.14
C LYS A 240 25.96 5.31 -6.10
N GLY A 241 25.02 4.75 -5.33
CA GLY A 241 24.26 5.49 -4.31
C GLY A 241 23.27 6.50 -4.87
N ARG A 242 22.86 6.36 -6.14
CA ARG A 242 21.91 7.28 -6.78
C ARG A 242 20.48 6.80 -6.61
N VAL A 243 19.55 7.71 -6.84
CA VAL A 243 18.13 7.40 -7.00
C VAL A 243 17.94 6.65 -8.33
N PRO A 244 17.42 5.41 -8.33
CA PRO A 244 17.13 4.68 -9.57
C PRO A 244 15.96 5.30 -10.34
N TRP A 245 15.94 5.09 -11.66
CA TRP A 245 14.92 5.66 -12.56
C TRP A 245 13.48 5.18 -12.30
N TYR A 246 13.32 4.05 -11.61
CA TYR A 246 12.03 3.47 -11.22
C TYR A 246 11.60 3.87 -9.80
N SER A 247 12.49 4.37 -8.95
CA SER A 247 12.16 4.59 -7.54
C SER A 247 11.24 5.79 -7.39
N GLU A 248 10.06 5.55 -6.83
CA GLU A 248 9.15 6.61 -6.41
C GLU A 248 9.70 7.38 -5.21
N ALA A 249 9.06 8.51 -4.91
CA ALA A 249 9.44 9.38 -3.82
C ALA A 249 8.20 9.83 -3.05
N CYS A 250 8.14 9.52 -1.76
CA CYS A 250 7.04 9.86 -0.86
C CYS A 250 7.55 10.00 0.58
N SER A 251 6.70 10.48 1.49
CA SER A 251 7.10 10.71 2.89
C SER A 251 6.84 9.52 3.83
N SER A 252 6.25 8.41 3.33
CA SER A 252 6.10 7.17 4.08
C SER A 252 7.34 6.25 4.07
N THR A 253 8.21 6.35 3.06
CA THR A 253 9.48 5.59 2.97
C THR A 253 10.30 5.75 4.24
N LEU A 254 10.63 4.64 4.92
CA LEU A 254 11.39 4.67 6.16
C LEU A 254 12.90 4.63 5.92
N ALA A 255 13.36 3.82 4.97
CA ALA A 255 14.77 3.62 4.66
C ALA A 255 14.99 3.10 3.23
N THR A 256 16.22 2.69 2.94
CA THR A 256 16.65 2.21 1.63
C THR A 256 17.63 1.05 1.73
N THR A 257 17.59 0.18 0.74
CA THR A 257 18.62 -0.82 0.47
C THR A 257 19.13 -0.67 -0.96
N TYR A 258 20.15 -1.45 -1.33
CA TYR A 258 20.67 -1.44 -2.69
C TYR A 258 19.81 -2.25 -3.66
N SER A 259 19.76 -1.80 -4.92
CA SER A 259 19.18 -2.55 -6.04
C SER A 259 19.85 -2.13 -7.36
N SER A 260 19.29 -2.57 -8.48
CA SER A 260 19.65 -2.20 -9.84
C SER A 260 19.66 -0.68 -10.10
N GLY A 261 20.53 -0.24 -11.01
CA GLY A 261 20.64 1.16 -11.43
C GLY A 261 20.52 1.38 -12.94
N SER A 262 21.29 2.35 -13.43
CA SER A 262 21.41 2.68 -14.85
C SER A 262 22.19 1.59 -15.62
N LEU A 263 22.14 1.65 -16.95
CA LEU A 263 22.91 0.74 -17.81
C LEU A 263 24.42 0.78 -17.45
N GLY A 264 24.98 -0.37 -17.10
CA GLY A 264 26.38 -0.50 -16.69
C GLY A 264 26.64 -0.24 -15.20
N GLU A 265 25.61 -0.14 -14.36
CA GLU A 265 25.69 -0.45 -12.93
C GLU A 265 25.33 -1.92 -12.70
N ARG A 266 25.93 -2.54 -11.68
CA ARG A 266 25.57 -3.90 -11.26
C ARG A 266 24.14 -3.94 -10.71
N GLN A 267 23.57 -5.14 -10.75
CA GLN A 267 22.21 -5.47 -10.34
C GLN A 267 22.25 -6.49 -9.18
N ILE A 268 21.09 -6.98 -8.75
CA ILE A 268 20.98 -7.97 -7.68
C ILE A 268 21.31 -9.39 -8.20
N VAL A 269 21.83 -10.20 -7.30
CA VAL A 269 22.42 -11.53 -7.54
C VAL A 269 21.79 -12.52 -6.57
N THR A 270 20.97 -13.43 -7.08
CA THR A 270 20.14 -14.31 -6.22
C THR A 270 19.72 -15.57 -6.97
N THR A 271 19.05 -16.47 -6.28
CA THR A 271 18.38 -17.68 -6.81
C THR A 271 17.40 -17.32 -7.92
N ASP A 272 17.12 -18.25 -8.83
CA ASP A 272 16.21 -18.03 -9.97
C ASP A 272 15.58 -19.37 -10.39
N LEU A 273 14.46 -19.34 -11.10
CA LEU A 273 13.72 -20.56 -11.47
C LEU A 273 14.57 -21.60 -12.21
N HIS A 274 14.09 -22.84 -12.19
CA HIS A 274 14.75 -24.03 -12.77
C HIS A 274 16.09 -24.32 -12.09
N HIS A 275 16.13 -24.16 -10.76
CA HIS A 275 17.29 -24.42 -9.91
C HIS A 275 18.52 -23.60 -10.32
N SER A 276 18.31 -22.36 -10.76
CA SER A 276 19.30 -21.54 -11.45
C SER A 276 19.70 -20.29 -10.66
N CYS A 277 20.29 -19.28 -11.32
CA CYS A 277 21.01 -18.23 -10.61
C CYS A 277 21.14 -16.94 -11.41
N THR A 278 20.45 -15.90 -10.98
CA THR A 278 20.39 -14.61 -11.65
C THR A 278 21.49 -13.65 -11.21
N THR A 279 21.84 -12.72 -12.10
CA THR A 279 22.64 -11.53 -11.77
C THR A 279 21.96 -10.26 -12.27
N SER A 280 20.64 -10.33 -12.45
CA SER A 280 19.79 -9.30 -13.04
C SER A 280 18.39 -9.33 -12.41
N HIS A 281 18.33 -9.28 -11.08
CA HIS A 281 17.13 -8.87 -10.35
C HIS A 281 17.19 -7.36 -10.06
N THR A 282 16.03 -6.71 -10.00
CA THR A 282 15.83 -5.28 -10.29
C THR A 282 14.55 -4.74 -9.65
N GLY A 283 14.44 -3.42 -9.50
CA GLY A 283 13.27 -2.75 -8.92
C GLY A 283 13.39 -2.49 -7.42
N THR A 284 12.40 -1.82 -6.82
CA THR A 284 12.24 -1.75 -5.36
C THR A 284 11.86 -3.10 -4.76
N SER A 285 11.30 -3.98 -5.59
CA SER A 285 10.96 -5.37 -5.26
C SER A 285 12.15 -6.25 -4.86
N ALA A 286 13.38 -5.90 -5.29
CA ALA A 286 14.62 -6.54 -4.80
C ALA A 286 15.18 -5.86 -3.53
N SER A 287 14.67 -4.69 -3.15
CA SER A 287 15.13 -3.98 -1.95
C SER A 287 14.38 -4.42 -0.68
N ALA A 288 13.06 -4.65 -0.76
CA ALA A 288 12.29 -5.16 0.39
C ALA A 288 12.81 -6.52 0.94
N PRO A 289 13.21 -7.52 0.12
CA PRO A 289 13.78 -8.78 0.60
C PRO A 289 15.12 -8.60 1.32
N LEU A 290 16.02 -7.75 0.80
CA LEU A 290 17.28 -7.41 1.47
C LEU A 290 17.01 -6.77 2.84
N ALA A 291 16.07 -5.83 2.92
CA ALA A 291 15.64 -5.22 4.16
C ALA A 291 14.99 -6.22 5.14
N ALA A 292 14.20 -7.18 4.66
CA ALA A 292 13.63 -8.26 5.45
C ALA A 292 14.71 -9.18 6.04
N GLY A 293 15.75 -9.52 5.25
CA GLY A 293 16.94 -10.22 5.73
C GLY A 293 17.67 -9.44 6.82
N ILE A 294 17.86 -8.12 6.66
CA ILE A 294 18.49 -7.27 7.69
C ILE A 294 17.63 -7.25 8.97
N CYS A 295 16.30 -7.17 8.84
CA CYS A 295 15.39 -7.26 9.98
C CYS A 295 15.50 -8.62 10.70
N ALA A 296 15.75 -9.72 9.98
CA ALA A 296 15.97 -11.03 10.57
C ALA A 296 17.29 -11.09 11.38
N LEU A 297 18.37 -10.45 10.91
CA LEU A 297 19.61 -10.32 11.68
C LEU A 297 19.37 -9.58 13.00
N ALA A 298 18.61 -8.47 12.97
CA ALA A 298 18.26 -7.72 14.17
C ALA A 298 17.35 -8.51 15.13
N LEU A 299 16.39 -9.28 14.62
CA LEU A 299 15.52 -10.14 15.44
C LEU A 299 16.28 -11.29 16.10
N GLN A 300 17.28 -11.91 15.45
CA GLN A 300 18.05 -13.00 16.08
C GLN A 300 18.67 -12.56 17.41
N VAL A 301 19.17 -11.32 17.50
CA VAL A 301 19.80 -10.81 18.73
C VAL A 301 18.83 -10.22 19.74
N ASN A 302 17.60 -9.88 19.34
CA ASN A 302 16.55 -9.43 20.24
C ASN A 302 15.14 -9.81 19.73
N GLN A 303 14.80 -11.09 19.91
CA GLN A 303 13.47 -11.62 19.55
C GLN A 303 12.30 -10.96 20.32
N ASN A 304 12.57 -10.13 21.33
CA ASN A 304 11.54 -9.41 22.09
C ASN A 304 11.14 -8.06 21.50
N MET A 305 11.87 -7.57 20.49
CA MET A 305 11.47 -6.39 19.72
C MET A 305 10.06 -6.53 19.12
N THR A 306 9.27 -5.47 19.27
CA THR A 306 8.00 -5.26 18.59
C THR A 306 8.19 -4.75 17.16
N TRP A 307 7.12 -4.75 16.36
CA TRP A 307 7.13 -4.14 15.03
C TRP A 307 7.58 -2.65 15.04
N ARG A 308 7.16 -1.88 16.05
CA ARG A 308 7.60 -0.50 16.26
C ARG A 308 9.06 -0.40 16.68
N ASP A 309 9.55 -1.32 17.50
CA ASP A 309 10.98 -1.35 17.86
C ASP A 309 11.87 -1.51 16.62
N MET A 310 11.45 -2.34 15.65
CA MET A 310 12.18 -2.47 14.38
C MET A 310 12.21 -1.14 13.60
N GLN A 311 11.07 -0.46 13.46
CA GLN A 311 11.00 0.84 12.80
C GLN A 311 11.87 1.90 13.53
N HIS A 312 11.82 1.97 14.87
CA HIS A 312 12.68 2.88 15.66
C HIS A 312 14.17 2.60 15.51
N ILE A 313 14.58 1.32 15.38
CA ILE A 313 15.98 0.96 15.15
C ILE A 313 16.41 1.41 13.75
N VAL A 314 15.63 1.11 12.71
CA VAL A 314 15.92 1.54 11.33
C VAL A 314 16.13 3.07 11.24
N VAL A 315 15.22 3.86 11.82
CA VAL A 315 15.31 5.34 11.88
C VAL A 315 16.57 5.86 12.60
N ARG A 316 17.20 5.03 13.45
CA ARG A 316 18.39 5.41 14.25
C ARG A 316 19.71 4.89 13.68
N THR A 317 19.68 3.95 12.74
CA THR A 317 20.88 3.30 12.20
C THR A 317 21.01 3.37 10.67
N ALA A 318 19.96 3.82 9.97
CA ALA A 318 20.06 4.13 8.55
C ALA A 318 21.08 5.26 8.30
N ARG A 319 21.83 5.17 7.19
CA ARG A 319 22.97 6.04 6.87
C ARG A 319 22.68 6.88 5.63
N PRO A 320 22.71 8.22 5.71
CA PRO A 320 22.63 9.08 4.53
C PRO A 320 23.96 9.12 3.75
N ASP A 321 25.04 8.60 4.32
CA ASP A 321 26.36 8.56 3.71
C ASP A 321 26.35 7.85 2.35
N ASN A 322 27.09 8.41 1.39
CA ASN A 322 27.21 7.91 0.01
C ASN A 322 25.90 7.86 -0.79
N LEU A 323 24.82 8.52 -0.36
CA LEU A 323 23.54 8.60 -1.09
C LEU A 323 23.30 9.98 -1.74
N GLU A 324 23.27 10.02 -3.07
CA GLU A 324 23.07 11.23 -3.87
C GLU A 324 21.57 11.54 -4.11
N ALA A 325 20.97 12.40 -3.28
CA ALA A 325 19.62 12.95 -3.49
C ALA A 325 19.59 14.50 -3.31
N PRO A 326 18.74 15.23 -4.06
CA PRO A 326 18.65 16.69 -4.01
C PRO A 326 17.74 17.22 -2.89
N ASP A 327 16.95 16.36 -2.24
CA ASP A 327 15.94 16.72 -1.24
C ASP A 327 16.31 16.29 0.20
N TRP A 328 17.58 15.96 0.44
CA TRP A 328 18.10 15.72 1.78
C TRP A 328 17.89 16.96 2.67
N GLN A 329 17.10 16.80 3.73
CA GLN A 329 16.87 17.81 4.76
C GLN A 329 17.20 17.26 6.15
N VAL A 330 17.35 18.15 7.13
CA VAL A 330 17.52 17.80 8.54
C VAL A 330 16.21 18.06 9.28
N ASN A 331 15.69 17.07 9.99
CA ASN A 331 14.43 17.20 10.73
C ASN A 331 14.61 17.88 12.11
N GLY A 332 13.50 18.12 12.81
CA GLY A 332 13.46 18.86 14.08
C GLY A 332 14.18 18.20 15.25
N VAL A 333 14.70 16.98 15.08
CA VAL A 333 15.55 16.26 16.05
C VAL A 333 16.94 15.90 15.47
N GLY A 334 17.35 16.58 14.40
CA GLY A 334 18.72 16.51 13.88
C GLY A 334 19.03 15.31 12.98
N ARG A 335 18.02 14.56 12.50
CA ARG A 335 18.22 13.44 11.57
C ARG A 335 18.11 13.89 10.11
N HIS A 336 18.99 13.39 9.26
CA HIS A 336 18.85 13.53 7.81
C HIS A 336 17.70 12.65 7.28
N VAL A 337 16.89 13.18 6.38
CA VAL A 337 15.80 12.46 5.72
C VAL A 337 15.58 12.97 4.29
N SER A 338 15.17 12.09 3.38
CA SER A 338 14.82 12.38 1.97
C SER A 338 13.59 11.55 1.59
N HIS A 339 12.69 12.10 0.78
CA HIS A 339 11.51 11.39 0.27
C HIS A 339 11.89 10.25 -0.70
N ARG A 340 13.15 10.22 -1.14
CA ARG A 340 13.70 9.22 -2.07
C ARG A 340 14.45 8.09 -1.40
N PHE A 341 14.87 8.29 -0.14
CA PHE A 341 15.70 7.33 0.60
C PHE A 341 15.23 7.07 2.06
N GLY A 342 14.16 7.73 2.51
CA GLY A 342 13.80 7.77 3.93
C GLY A 342 14.94 8.33 4.78
N TYR A 343 15.29 7.63 5.86
CA TYR A 343 16.45 7.93 6.71
C TYR A 343 17.80 7.43 6.13
N GLY A 344 17.79 6.80 4.94
CA GLY A 344 19.00 6.38 4.22
C GLY A 344 19.21 4.87 4.16
N LEU A 345 20.44 4.46 3.84
CA LEU A 345 20.83 3.07 3.61
C LEU A 345 20.84 2.27 4.93
N MET A 346 20.17 1.12 4.97
CA MET A 346 20.16 0.24 6.15
C MET A 346 21.58 -0.29 6.47
N ASP A 347 21.98 -0.18 7.74
CA ASP A 347 23.24 -0.70 8.29
C ASP A 347 22.96 -1.97 9.12
N SER A 348 23.28 -3.14 8.57
CA SER A 348 22.96 -4.44 9.20
C SER A 348 23.58 -4.58 10.58
N TYR A 349 24.89 -4.31 10.69
CA TYR A 349 25.60 -4.38 11.95
C TYR A 349 25.23 -3.23 12.90
N GLY A 350 24.90 -2.04 12.38
CA GLY A 350 24.33 -0.94 13.15
C GLY A 350 23.01 -1.34 13.83
N MET A 351 22.08 -1.94 13.07
CA MET A 351 20.80 -2.45 13.57
C MET A 351 21.01 -3.55 14.62
N VAL A 352 21.83 -4.56 14.33
CA VAL A 352 22.18 -5.65 15.26
C VAL A 352 22.77 -5.12 16.57
N LYS A 353 23.74 -4.20 16.49
CA LYS A 353 24.41 -3.60 17.65
C LYS A 353 23.46 -2.77 18.52
N LEU A 354 22.50 -2.06 17.92
CA LEU A 354 21.47 -1.35 18.66
C LEU A 354 20.45 -2.32 19.28
N ALA A 355 20.00 -3.33 18.53
CA ALA A 355 19.01 -4.32 18.96
C ALA A 355 19.44 -5.09 20.22
N ARG A 356 20.73 -5.48 20.31
CA ARG A 356 21.32 -6.16 21.49
C ARG A 356 21.06 -5.42 22.82
N ASN A 357 21.00 -4.09 22.79
CA ASN A 357 20.84 -3.23 23.98
C ASN A 357 19.52 -2.43 23.94
N TRP A 358 18.59 -2.77 23.05
CA TRP A 358 17.37 -2.02 22.87
C TRP A 358 16.35 -2.28 23.98
N THR A 359 15.91 -1.20 24.63
CA THR A 359 14.76 -1.23 25.54
C THR A 359 13.50 -0.91 24.74
N SER A 360 12.56 -1.87 24.68
CA SER A 360 11.34 -1.72 23.88
C SER A 360 10.55 -0.47 24.22
N VAL A 361 10.00 0.16 23.18
CA VAL A 361 9.31 1.45 23.30
C VAL A 361 7.98 1.32 24.03
N PRO A 362 7.49 2.39 24.70
CA PRO A 362 6.18 2.41 25.32
C PRO A 362 5.05 1.99 24.37
N ALA A 363 3.94 1.51 24.94
CA ALA A 363 2.71 1.22 24.19
C ALA A 363 2.29 2.45 23.34
N GLN A 364 1.92 2.21 22.07
CA GLN A 364 1.64 3.29 21.14
C GLN A 364 0.44 4.13 21.62
N ARG A 365 0.61 5.44 21.57
CA ARG A 365 -0.45 6.43 21.79
C ARG A 365 -0.89 7.01 20.44
N LYS A 366 -2.16 7.40 20.35
CA LYS A 366 -2.79 7.98 19.16
C LYS A 366 -3.51 9.26 19.58
N CYS A 367 -3.21 10.34 18.87
CA CYS A 367 -3.76 11.67 19.07
C CYS A 367 -4.40 12.10 17.73
N GLU A 368 -5.67 12.50 17.74
CA GLU A 368 -6.39 12.96 16.56
C GLU A 368 -6.81 14.41 16.75
N VAL A 369 -6.41 15.27 15.81
CA VAL A 369 -6.72 16.71 15.83
C VAL A 369 -7.36 17.06 14.48
N THR A 370 -8.66 17.28 14.50
CA THR A 370 -9.43 17.75 13.34
C THR A 370 -9.23 19.26 13.19
N ALA A 371 -8.92 19.73 11.97
CA ALA A 371 -8.93 21.16 11.70
C ALA A 371 -10.36 21.72 11.84
N PRO A 372 -10.56 23.02 12.12
CA PRO A 372 -11.88 23.61 11.97
C PRO A 372 -12.41 23.37 10.55
N HIS A 373 -13.73 23.25 10.39
CA HIS A 373 -14.32 22.91 9.10
C HIS A 373 -14.01 23.99 8.06
N ILE A 374 -13.21 23.65 7.04
CA ILE A 374 -12.60 24.59 6.08
C ILE A 374 -13.05 24.21 4.67
N GLU A 375 -14.06 24.92 4.17
CA GLU A 375 -14.26 25.06 2.73
C GLU A 375 -13.34 26.17 2.19
N LYS A 376 -12.29 25.79 1.45
CA LYS A 376 -11.43 26.75 0.74
C LYS A 376 -11.12 26.27 -0.68
N LEU A 377 -11.27 27.18 -1.64
CA LEU A 377 -10.82 26.99 -3.01
C LEU A 377 -9.29 26.86 -3.05
N ILE A 378 -8.79 25.98 -3.92
CA ILE A 378 -7.37 25.78 -4.20
C ILE A 378 -7.10 26.47 -5.57
N PRO A 379 -6.64 27.73 -5.58
CA PRO A 379 -6.54 28.53 -6.80
C PRO A 379 -5.53 27.97 -7.81
N GLN A 380 -5.90 27.90 -9.09
CA GLN A 380 -5.03 27.49 -10.19
C GLN A 380 -3.78 28.38 -10.29
N LYS A 381 -2.63 27.80 -10.65
CA LYS A 381 -1.30 28.45 -10.68
C LYS A 381 -0.93 29.12 -9.35
N SER A 382 -1.41 28.57 -8.24
CA SER A 382 -1.29 29.13 -6.89
C SER A 382 -1.52 28.04 -5.83
N PHE A 383 -1.70 28.43 -4.58
CA PHE A 383 -1.84 27.51 -3.45
C PHE A 383 -2.76 28.07 -2.37
N VAL A 384 -3.20 27.19 -1.46
CA VAL A 384 -3.83 27.56 -0.19
C VAL A 384 -2.99 27.03 0.97
N SER A 385 -2.77 27.87 1.97
CA SER A 385 -2.16 27.50 3.24
C SER A 385 -3.23 27.40 4.33
N LEU A 386 -3.19 26.31 5.09
CA LEU A 386 -4.06 26.01 6.23
C LEU A 386 -3.19 25.84 7.47
N GLU A 387 -3.60 26.45 8.58
CA GLU A 387 -2.87 26.40 9.84
C GLU A 387 -3.69 25.65 10.88
N LEU A 388 -3.02 24.82 11.69
CA LEU A 388 -3.64 24.07 12.78
C LEU A 388 -2.73 24.12 14.02
N ASP A 389 -3.20 24.71 15.10
CA ASP A 389 -2.45 24.85 16.35
C ASP A 389 -2.78 23.70 17.30
N VAL A 390 -1.79 22.84 17.55
CA VAL A 390 -1.92 21.65 18.41
C VAL A 390 -1.53 22.03 19.83
N VAL A 391 -2.50 22.50 20.60
CA VAL A 391 -2.32 22.96 21.99
C VAL A 391 -2.16 21.82 23.00
N ASP A 392 -2.67 20.62 22.67
CA ASP A 392 -2.59 19.39 23.46
C ASP A 392 -2.60 18.18 22.52
N CYS A 393 -1.99 17.08 22.92
CA CYS A 393 -1.92 15.83 22.16
C CYS A 393 -1.75 14.63 23.11
N PRO A 394 -2.81 14.23 23.86
CA PRO A 394 -2.68 13.38 25.04
C PRO A 394 -1.90 12.08 24.82
N GLY A 395 -0.81 11.92 25.58
CA GLY A 395 0.07 10.75 25.53
C GLY A 395 1.07 10.74 24.36
N VAL A 396 1.04 11.68 23.42
CA VAL A 396 2.02 11.78 22.33
C VAL A 396 2.93 12.97 22.60
N ASN A 397 4.10 12.70 23.17
CA ASN A 397 5.18 13.67 23.38
C ASN A 397 6.29 13.54 22.34
N PHE A 398 6.52 12.32 21.83
CA PHE A 398 7.50 12.02 20.80
C PHE A 398 6.81 11.27 19.65
N LEU A 399 6.85 11.85 18.46
CA LEU A 399 6.20 11.34 17.26
C LEU A 399 6.86 10.06 16.71
N GLU A 400 6.04 9.23 16.08
CA GLU A 400 6.44 8.11 15.21
C GLU A 400 5.92 8.42 13.80
N HIS A 401 4.63 8.15 13.59
CA HIS A 401 3.92 8.36 12.33
C HIS A 401 3.00 9.58 12.41
N VAL A 402 2.91 10.38 11.35
CA VAL A 402 1.91 11.46 11.21
C VAL A 402 1.11 11.25 9.93
N GLN A 403 -0.19 11.02 10.04
CA GLN A 403 -1.10 10.94 8.90
C GLN A 403 -1.93 12.22 8.79
N ALA A 404 -1.82 12.93 7.66
CA ALA A 404 -2.76 13.99 7.30
C ALA A 404 -3.89 13.39 6.45
N LYS A 405 -5.06 13.22 7.06
CA LYS A 405 -6.29 12.79 6.36
C LYS A 405 -6.86 14.00 5.63
N VAL A 406 -6.86 14.00 4.30
CA VAL A 406 -7.31 15.13 3.49
C VAL A 406 -8.51 14.75 2.63
N SER A 407 -9.53 15.61 2.64
CA SER A 407 -10.68 15.59 1.75
C SER A 407 -10.64 16.81 0.83
N LEU A 408 -10.50 16.59 -0.47
CA LEU A 408 -10.53 17.65 -1.49
C LEU A 408 -11.14 17.16 -2.80
N THR A 409 -11.81 18.08 -3.50
CA THR A 409 -12.17 17.93 -4.91
C THR A 409 -11.08 18.52 -5.80
N ALA A 410 -10.83 17.89 -6.95
CA ALA A 410 -9.88 18.39 -7.94
C ALA A 410 -10.43 18.18 -9.36
N ASP A 411 -10.23 19.15 -10.24
CA ASP A 411 -10.60 19.03 -11.66
C ASP A 411 -9.65 18.12 -12.46
N ARG A 412 -8.44 17.96 -11.90
CA ARG A 412 -7.33 17.13 -12.34
C ARG A 412 -6.47 16.82 -11.12
N ARG A 413 -6.58 15.63 -10.54
CA ARG A 413 -5.92 15.26 -9.28
C ARG A 413 -4.39 15.35 -9.37
N GLY A 414 -3.81 15.04 -10.53
CA GLY A 414 -2.37 15.16 -10.79
C GLY A 414 -1.81 16.58 -10.88
N ASP A 415 -2.66 17.62 -10.90
CA ASP A 415 -2.21 19.02 -10.79
C ASP A 415 -2.07 19.48 -9.33
N ILE A 416 -2.46 18.64 -8.35
CA ILE A 416 -2.40 18.96 -6.92
C ILE A 416 -1.08 18.48 -6.32
N GLU A 417 -0.43 19.35 -5.54
CA GLU A 417 0.67 18.98 -4.64
C GLU A 417 0.26 19.29 -3.20
N ILE A 418 0.70 18.47 -2.25
CA ILE A 418 0.36 18.62 -0.83
C ILE A 418 1.64 18.56 0.00
N TYR A 419 1.83 19.55 0.87
CA TYR A 419 2.95 19.62 1.80
C TYR A 419 2.46 19.83 3.24
N LEU A 420 3.13 19.20 4.21
CA LEU A 420 2.88 19.38 5.65
C LEU A 420 4.16 19.84 6.34
N ALA A 421 4.08 20.93 7.12
CA ALA A 421 5.17 21.42 7.95
C ALA A 421 4.87 21.24 9.45
N SER A 422 5.84 20.71 10.20
CA SER A 422 5.76 20.53 11.66
C SER A 422 6.11 21.83 12.43
N PRO A 423 5.76 21.92 13.73
CA PRO A 423 6.14 23.05 14.60
C PRO A 423 7.65 23.25 14.74
N ALA A 424 8.46 22.21 14.46
CA ALA A 424 9.92 22.28 14.46
C ALA A 424 10.52 22.72 13.11
N GLY A 425 9.69 22.92 12.08
CA GLY A 425 10.10 23.40 10.75
C GLY A 425 10.34 22.32 9.71
N THR A 426 10.18 21.03 10.05
CA THR A 426 10.33 19.92 9.09
C THR A 426 9.19 19.95 8.08
N LYS A 427 9.49 20.10 6.79
CA LYS A 427 8.51 20.03 5.69
C LYS A 427 8.51 18.64 5.06
N SER A 428 7.34 18.06 4.83
CA SER A 428 7.14 16.79 4.12
C SER A 428 6.29 17.02 2.88
N THR A 429 6.75 16.53 1.74
CA THR A 429 5.93 16.37 0.54
C THR A 429 5.03 15.16 0.75
N LEU A 430 3.75 15.42 1.02
CA LEU A 430 2.72 14.40 1.17
C LEU A 430 2.22 13.88 -0.19
N LEU A 431 2.20 14.76 -1.19
CA LEU A 431 1.88 14.43 -2.58
C LEU A 431 2.69 15.35 -3.51
N ALA A 432 3.48 14.76 -4.42
CA ALA A 432 4.11 15.47 -5.53
C ALA A 432 3.15 15.58 -6.74
N GLN A 433 3.46 16.46 -7.70
CA GLN A 433 2.74 16.52 -8.97
C GLN A 433 2.84 15.16 -9.67
N ARG A 434 1.71 14.63 -10.17
CA ARG A 434 1.65 13.40 -10.97
C ARG A 434 1.08 13.70 -12.36
N PRO A 435 1.89 14.07 -13.36
CA PRO A 435 1.41 14.58 -14.65
C PRO A 435 0.53 13.62 -15.46
N HIS A 436 0.43 12.33 -15.09
CA HIS A 436 -0.44 11.35 -15.73
C HIS A 436 -1.83 11.22 -15.07
N ASP A 437 -2.00 11.65 -13.81
CA ASP A 437 -3.25 11.56 -13.07
C ASP A 437 -4.29 12.59 -13.55
N ASN A 438 -5.14 12.15 -14.47
CA ASN A 438 -6.25 12.93 -15.01
C ASN A 438 -7.57 12.75 -14.21
N SER A 439 -7.52 12.16 -13.01
CA SER A 439 -8.72 11.85 -12.23
C SER A 439 -9.44 13.09 -11.72
N ARG A 440 -10.77 12.98 -11.61
CA ARG A 440 -11.67 13.97 -11.00
C ARG A 440 -12.24 13.53 -9.65
N ALA A 441 -11.82 12.36 -9.15
CA ALA A 441 -12.27 11.87 -7.85
C ALA A 441 -11.73 12.70 -6.67
N GLY A 442 -10.60 13.40 -6.87
CA GLY A 442 -9.89 14.07 -5.79
C GLY A 442 -9.40 13.06 -4.74
N PHE A 443 -9.47 13.46 -3.47
CA PHE A 443 -9.18 12.61 -2.32
C PHE A 443 -10.31 12.70 -1.30
N HIS A 444 -10.66 11.59 -0.67
CA HIS A 444 -11.74 11.51 0.32
C HIS A 444 -11.19 10.90 1.62
N SER A 445 -10.87 11.74 2.60
CA SER A 445 -10.21 11.36 3.86
C SER A 445 -8.92 10.53 3.67
N TRP A 446 -8.18 10.78 2.58
CA TRP A 446 -6.99 9.98 2.25
C TRP A 446 -5.87 10.25 3.26
N PRO A 447 -5.33 9.22 3.96
CA PRO A 447 -4.45 9.39 5.11
C PRO A 447 -2.98 9.47 4.71
N PHE A 448 -2.57 10.56 4.03
CA PHE A 448 -1.18 10.77 3.61
C PHE A 448 -0.22 10.68 4.81
N LEU A 449 0.71 9.73 4.78
CA LEU A 449 1.67 9.47 5.84
C LEU A 449 2.97 10.26 5.63
N THR A 450 3.50 10.80 6.73
CA THR A 450 4.92 11.13 6.85
C THR A 450 5.56 10.46 8.06
N VAL A 451 6.75 9.88 7.85
CA VAL A 451 7.67 9.43 8.90
C VAL A 451 8.83 10.41 9.12
N HIS A 452 8.94 11.48 8.34
CA HIS A 452 10.09 12.40 8.37
C HIS A 452 10.23 13.17 9.71
N MET A 453 9.14 13.25 10.49
CA MET A 453 9.05 13.96 11.77
C MET A 453 9.31 13.04 12.98
N TRP A 454 9.86 11.83 12.75
CA TRP A 454 10.07 10.83 13.80
C TRP A 454 10.92 11.37 14.96
N GLY A 455 10.37 11.32 16.17
CA GLY A 455 10.95 11.84 17.41
C GLY A 455 10.66 13.32 17.72
N GLU A 456 10.05 14.09 16.81
CA GLU A 456 9.65 15.47 17.07
C GLU A 456 8.49 15.55 18.07
N ARG A 457 8.26 16.75 18.63
CA ARG A 457 7.11 17.04 19.51
C ARG A 457 5.92 17.51 18.65
N PRO A 458 4.69 17.07 18.92
CA PRO A 458 3.53 17.47 18.13
C PRO A 458 2.96 18.84 18.47
N LEU A 459 3.33 19.44 19.61
CA LEU A 459 2.69 20.64 20.12
C LEU A 459 3.12 21.91 19.37
N GLY A 460 2.15 22.79 19.13
CA GLY A 460 2.30 24.06 18.42
C GLY A 460 1.73 24.05 17.00
N LYS A 461 2.17 25.02 16.20
CA LYS A 461 1.60 25.31 14.87
C LYS A 461 2.08 24.36 13.77
N TRP A 462 1.13 23.68 13.16
CA TRP A 462 1.28 22.92 11.91
C TRP A 462 0.74 23.72 10.72
N THR A 463 1.33 23.49 9.55
CA THR A 463 0.89 24.13 8.29
C THR A 463 0.70 23.08 7.19
N LEU A 464 -0.49 23.00 6.61
CA LEU A 464 -0.77 22.23 5.40
C LEU A 464 -0.85 23.19 4.21
N GLU A 465 0.02 23.01 3.22
CA GLU A 465 0.03 23.76 1.96
C GLU A 465 -0.47 22.87 0.83
N ILE A 466 -1.53 23.29 0.14
CA ILE A 466 -2.09 22.57 -1.01
C ILE A 466 -1.94 23.47 -2.24
N HIS A 467 -1.11 23.05 -3.18
CA HIS A 467 -0.86 23.74 -4.44
C HIS A 467 -1.74 23.17 -5.55
N ASN A 468 -2.04 23.97 -6.57
CA ASN A 468 -2.75 23.57 -7.76
C ASN A 468 -2.07 24.19 -8.98
N ASP A 469 -1.30 23.40 -9.74
CA ASP A 469 -0.65 23.90 -10.94
C ASP A 469 -1.69 24.38 -11.96
N GLY A 470 -2.86 23.73 -12.07
CA GLY A 470 -3.91 24.12 -13.01
C GLY A 470 -3.38 24.23 -14.45
N ARG A 471 -2.71 23.18 -14.93
CA ARG A 471 -1.92 23.17 -16.17
C ARG A 471 -2.78 23.32 -17.43
N PHE A 472 -4.07 23.03 -17.30
CA PHE A 472 -5.09 23.23 -18.33
C PHE A 472 -6.18 24.16 -17.79
N PHE A 473 -6.76 25.01 -18.66
CA PHE A 473 -7.88 25.89 -18.31
C PHE A 473 -9.13 25.08 -17.96
N SER A 474 -9.26 24.69 -16.69
CA SER A 474 -10.48 24.09 -16.14
C SER A 474 -11.50 25.17 -15.79
N THR A 475 -12.77 24.91 -16.12
CA THR A 475 -13.94 25.69 -15.69
C THR A 475 -14.47 25.28 -14.31
N GLY A 476 -13.91 24.23 -13.71
CA GLY A 476 -14.28 23.72 -12.40
C GLY A 476 -13.62 24.47 -11.24
N LYS A 477 -13.69 23.85 -10.06
CA LYS A 477 -13.21 24.41 -8.79
C LYS A 477 -12.63 23.29 -7.96
N SER A 478 -11.30 23.27 -7.87
CA SER A 478 -10.60 22.42 -6.90
C SER A 478 -10.73 23.06 -5.51
N GLN A 479 -11.13 22.28 -4.51
CA GLN A 479 -11.52 22.78 -3.19
C GLN A 479 -11.17 21.75 -2.11
N VAL A 480 -10.47 22.20 -1.07
CA VAL A 480 -10.35 21.44 0.18
C VAL A 480 -11.61 21.67 1.02
N THR A 481 -12.15 20.59 1.59
CA THR A 481 -13.40 20.59 2.36
C THR A 481 -13.17 20.20 3.82
N GLU A 482 -12.21 19.32 4.09
CA GLU A 482 -11.84 18.88 5.43
C GLU A 482 -10.39 18.39 5.45
N TRP A 483 -9.70 18.60 6.56
CA TRP A 483 -8.50 17.82 6.89
C TRP A 483 -8.39 17.58 8.40
N SER A 484 -7.70 16.50 8.77
CA SER A 484 -7.36 16.19 10.16
C SER A 484 -5.99 15.53 10.24
N MET A 485 -5.30 15.69 11.37
CA MET A 485 -4.05 15.01 11.64
C MET A 485 -4.29 13.85 12.62
N THR A 486 -3.68 12.71 12.31
CA THR A 486 -3.56 11.57 13.22
C THR A 486 -2.09 11.37 13.55
N MET A 487 -1.71 11.71 14.78
CA MET A 487 -0.36 11.63 15.29
C MET A 487 -0.22 10.39 16.16
N TYR A 488 0.72 9.52 15.80
CA TYR A 488 1.07 8.34 16.57
C TYR A 488 2.41 8.58 17.27
N GLY A 489 2.60 7.96 18.44
CA GLY A 489 3.87 8.06 19.14
C GLY A 489 3.83 7.59 20.58
N THR A 490 4.63 8.25 21.42
CA THR A 490 4.94 7.81 22.78
C THR A 490 4.95 8.96 23.78
N GLU A 491 4.65 8.61 25.04
CA GLU A 491 4.52 9.54 26.17
C GLU A 491 5.87 9.84 26.82
N THR A 492 6.80 8.89 26.79
CA THR A 492 8.19 9.00 27.27
C THR A 492 9.16 8.71 26.14
N GLU A 493 10.38 9.23 26.23
CA GLU A 493 11.38 9.13 25.15
C GLU A 493 11.69 7.68 24.74
N PRO A 494 11.53 7.31 23.45
CA PRO A 494 11.81 5.97 22.96
C PRO A 494 13.30 5.58 23.03
N GLY A 495 13.58 4.34 23.42
CA GLY A 495 14.91 3.73 23.28
C GLY A 495 16.01 4.37 24.13
N GLN A 496 15.69 4.83 25.35
CA GLN A 496 16.72 5.23 26.30
C GLN A 496 17.60 4.03 26.69
N VAL A 497 18.92 4.18 26.56
CA VAL A 497 19.89 3.14 26.93
C VAL A 497 20.04 3.13 28.45
N VAL A 498 19.73 2.00 29.10
CA VAL A 498 19.85 1.87 30.56
C VAL A 498 21.33 1.84 30.97
N SER A 499 21.87 3.00 31.33
CA SER A 499 23.23 3.16 31.84
C SER A 499 23.37 2.52 33.22
N THR A 500 23.70 1.23 33.24
CA THR A 500 23.92 0.43 34.47
C THR A 500 25.31 0.66 35.05
N LEU A 501 25.61 1.91 35.42
CA LEU A 501 26.71 2.24 36.34
C LEU A 501 26.23 2.08 37.79
N PRO A 502 26.78 1.14 38.59
CA PRO A 502 26.36 0.98 39.98
C PRO A 502 26.75 2.19 40.84
N GLY A 503 25.76 2.88 41.41
CA GLY A 503 25.98 3.78 42.55
C GLY A 503 26.21 5.26 42.27
N GLN A 504 25.65 5.83 41.19
CA GLN A 504 25.49 7.29 41.09
C GLN A 504 24.01 7.66 40.95
N THR A 505 23.58 8.66 41.72
CA THR A 505 22.23 9.23 41.67
C THR A 505 22.03 10.04 40.38
N PRO A 506 20.80 10.15 39.87
CA PRO A 506 20.51 11.04 38.73
C PRO A 506 20.96 12.46 39.03
N VAL A 507 21.69 13.05 38.09
CA VAL A 507 21.98 14.49 38.04
C VAL A 507 21.27 15.01 36.80
N ASP A 508 20.39 15.98 36.97
CA ASP A 508 19.64 16.58 35.85
C ASP A 508 20.58 17.32 34.90
N VAL A 509 20.95 16.67 33.79
CA VAL A 509 21.72 17.31 32.71
C VAL A 509 20.77 18.17 31.87
N ALA A 510 20.42 19.34 32.41
CA ALA A 510 19.82 20.39 31.62
C ALA A 510 20.82 20.85 30.54
N HIS A 511 20.56 20.52 29.28
CA HIS A 511 21.41 20.91 28.15
C HIS A 511 21.31 22.42 27.84
N SER A 512 21.95 23.24 28.67
CA SER A 512 22.21 24.65 28.37
C SER A 512 23.27 24.77 27.28
N VAL A 513 22.90 25.34 26.13
CA VAL A 513 23.81 25.57 25.00
C VAL A 513 24.81 26.70 25.32
N PRO A 514 26.13 26.47 25.29
CA PRO A 514 27.13 27.52 25.32
C PRO A 514 27.44 27.97 23.89
N ALA A 515 27.02 29.18 23.51
CA ALA A 515 27.39 29.75 22.22
C ALA A 515 28.85 30.24 22.24
N HIS A 516 29.68 29.75 21.32
CA HIS A 516 31.00 30.30 21.07
C HIS A 516 31.15 30.72 19.60
N HIS A 517 31.18 32.04 19.36
CA HIS A 517 31.78 32.59 18.15
C HIS A 517 33.28 32.29 18.13
N GLN A 518 33.82 31.89 16.98
CA GLN A 518 35.11 32.39 16.50
C GLN A 518 35.00 32.78 15.02
N VAL A 519 35.61 33.90 14.68
CA VAL A 519 35.65 34.50 13.34
C VAL A 519 37.12 34.62 12.96
N VAL A 520 37.52 34.07 11.80
CA VAL A 520 38.72 34.48 11.06
C VAL A 520 38.47 34.38 9.55
N ASP A 521 38.25 35.53 8.95
CA ASP A 521 38.66 36.01 7.62
C ASP A 521 38.91 35.05 6.42
N THR A 522 38.23 35.37 5.32
CA THR A 522 38.65 35.06 3.93
C THR A 522 38.90 36.36 3.14
N PRO A 523 40.05 36.57 2.48
CA PRO A 523 40.30 37.75 1.66
C PRO A 523 39.58 37.74 0.30
N GLU A 524 39.21 38.93 -0.15
CA GLU A 524 38.37 39.28 -1.31
C GLU A 524 38.94 38.93 -2.71
N GLY A 525 38.09 38.94 -3.75
CA GLY A 525 38.52 38.79 -5.15
C GLY A 525 37.39 38.83 -6.21
N ARG A 526 36.82 40.01 -6.49
CA ARG A 526 35.81 40.28 -7.55
C ARG A 526 36.29 41.48 -8.41
N PRO A 527 35.66 41.84 -9.54
CA PRO A 527 34.79 41.09 -10.47
C PRO A 527 35.28 41.22 -11.95
N GLU A 528 34.55 40.65 -12.92
CA GLU A 528 33.83 41.36 -14.01
C GLU A 528 33.25 40.36 -15.03
N ALA A 529 32.48 40.85 -16.02
CA ALA A 529 31.66 40.02 -16.91
C ALA A 529 31.66 40.54 -18.36
N ARG A 530 31.42 39.64 -19.34
CA ARG A 530 30.60 39.88 -20.55
C ARG A 530 30.47 38.65 -21.46
N ASP A 531 29.30 38.58 -22.09
CA ASP A 531 28.90 37.79 -23.28
C ASP A 531 29.02 38.72 -24.53
N PRO A 532 28.86 38.32 -25.82
CA PRO A 532 28.77 36.98 -26.42
C PRO A 532 29.75 36.70 -27.61
N GLY A 533 29.81 35.43 -28.02
CA GLY A 533 29.42 35.08 -29.41
C GLY A 533 30.44 34.62 -30.46
N SER A 534 29.89 33.88 -31.43
CA SER A 534 30.38 33.58 -32.80
C SER A 534 31.42 32.47 -33.07
N ARG A 535 31.11 31.69 -34.12
CA ARG A 535 31.94 30.71 -34.87
C ARG A 535 32.80 31.48 -35.91
N PRO A 536 33.94 30.93 -36.41
CA PRO A 536 33.85 30.06 -37.60
C PRO A 536 34.92 28.93 -37.71
N SER A 537 34.98 28.29 -38.87
CA SER A 537 35.66 27.02 -39.23
C SER A 537 36.99 27.17 -39.99
N SER A 538 37.91 26.20 -39.85
CA SER A 538 39.01 25.84 -40.81
C SER A 538 39.85 24.65 -40.28
N SER A 539 40.87 24.11 -40.96
CA SER A 539 40.86 23.30 -42.21
C SER A 539 42.30 22.92 -42.62
N SER A 540 42.67 21.77 -43.19
CA SER A 540 42.11 20.40 -43.31
C SER A 540 43.06 19.55 -44.20
N SER A 541 43.30 18.25 -43.94
CA SER A 541 44.18 17.42 -44.80
C SER A 541 43.74 15.95 -45.00
N SER A 542 44.17 15.38 -46.12
CA SER A 542 43.55 14.27 -46.88
C SER A 542 44.21 12.89 -46.75
N THR A 543 43.37 11.83 -46.79
CA THR A 543 43.38 10.56 -47.61
C THR A 543 44.69 9.99 -48.22
N PRO A 544 44.80 8.68 -48.56
CA PRO A 544 43.75 7.82 -49.19
C PRO A 544 43.61 6.36 -48.69
N ALA A 545 42.70 5.60 -49.32
CA ALA A 545 42.38 4.18 -49.07
C ALA A 545 42.65 3.31 -50.32
N PRO A 546 42.47 1.96 -50.23
CA PRO A 546 41.58 1.32 -51.21
C PRO A 546 40.72 0.14 -50.70
N SER A 547 39.44 0.16 -51.12
CA SER A 547 38.55 -0.96 -51.52
C SER A 547 38.80 -2.42 -51.09
N SER A 548 37.81 -3.05 -50.43
CA SER A 548 37.20 -4.32 -50.88
C SER A 548 35.86 -4.64 -50.17
N ALA A 549 35.03 -5.47 -50.82
CA ALA A 549 33.73 -6.07 -50.41
C ALA A 549 33.58 -7.38 -51.24
N PRO A 550 32.58 -8.30 -51.08
CA PRO A 550 31.26 -8.25 -50.39
C PRO A 550 31.12 -9.48 -49.42
N PRO A 551 29.96 -10.16 -49.10
CA PRO A 551 28.56 -10.00 -49.55
C PRO A 551 27.43 -10.08 -48.48
N THR A 552 26.22 -9.80 -48.97
CA THR A 552 24.91 -9.90 -48.30
C THR A 552 24.39 -11.34 -48.18
N PRO A 553 23.65 -11.72 -47.12
CA PRO A 553 22.91 -12.99 -47.06
C PRO A 553 21.54 -12.93 -47.79
N THR A 554 21.12 -14.08 -48.33
CA THR A 554 19.88 -14.27 -49.12
C THR A 554 18.68 -14.65 -48.24
N PRO A 555 17.42 -14.31 -48.59
CA PRO A 555 16.24 -14.73 -47.81
C PRO A 555 16.05 -16.26 -47.81
N ILE A 556 15.73 -16.82 -46.64
CA ILE A 556 15.36 -18.23 -46.50
C ILE A 556 13.85 -18.38 -46.71
N HIS A 557 13.45 -19.15 -47.72
CA HIS A 557 12.07 -19.65 -47.81
C HIS A 557 11.86 -20.73 -46.72
N LEU A 558 11.17 -20.39 -45.63
CA LEU A 558 10.46 -21.41 -44.86
C LEU A 558 9.20 -21.83 -45.62
N ALA A 559 8.97 -23.13 -45.73
CA ALA A 559 7.71 -23.66 -46.21
C ALA A 559 6.64 -23.48 -45.13
N ILE A 560 5.47 -22.97 -45.53
CA ILE A 560 4.31 -22.89 -44.63
C ILE A 560 3.71 -24.30 -44.51
N GLU A 561 4.04 -25.01 -43.43
CA GLU A 561 3.20 -26.12 -42.99
C GLU A 561 1.83 -25.57 -42.61
N LYS A 562 0.76 -26.18 -43.13
CA LYS A 562 -0.60 -25.83 -42.74
C LYS A 562 -0.84 -26.30 -41.30
N HIS A 563 -0.80 -25.37 -40.34
CA HIS A 563 -1.39 -25.63 -39.03
C HIS A 563 -2.82 -26.16 -39.20
N GLN A 564 -3.08 -27.33 -38.62
CA GLN A 564 -4.41 -27.89 -38.60
C GLN A 564 -5.27 -27.05 -37.65
N LEU A 565 -6.33 -26.43 -38.18
CA LEU A 565 -7.31 -25.71 -37.37
C LEU A 565 -7.88 -26.67 -36.32
N ARG A 566 -7.87 -26.25 -35.04
CA ARG A 566 -8.54 -26.96 -33.96
C ARG A 566 -10.03 -27.09 -34.31
N PRO A 567 -10.68 -28.25 -34.09
CA PRO A 567 -12.11 -28.42 -34.38
C PRO A 567 -12.94 -27.29 -33.77
N GLY A 568 -13.87 -26.71 -34.54
CA GLY A 568 -14.73 -25.62 -34.07
C GLY A 568 -14.11 -24.22 -34.04
N CYS A 569 -12.82 -24.06 -34.38
CA CYS A 569 -12.15 -22.76 -34.39
C CYS A 569 -12.17 -22.13 -35.80
N SER A 570 -12.76 -20.94 -35.94
CA SER A 570 -12.87 -20.22 -37.22
C SER A 570 -11.76 -19.19 -37.43
N ARG A 571 -11.11 -18.71 -36.35
CA ARG A 571 -9.91 -17.86 -36.42
C ARG A 571 -8.99 -18.07 -35.21
N MET A 572 -7.68 -18.11 -35.45
CA MET A 572 -6.64 -18.18 -34.42
C MET A 572 -5.79 -16.90 -34.38
N ASP A 573 -5.10 -16.69 -33.26
CA ASP A 573 -4.03 -15.70 -33.13
C ASP A 573 -2.64 -16.28 -33.44
N ALA A 574 -1.60 -15.47 -33.26
CA ALA A 574 -0.21 -15.85 -33.49
C ALA A 574 0.37 -16.83 -32.44
N SER A 575 -0.34 -17.10 -31.33
CA SER A 575 0.02 -18.11 -30.33
C SER A 575 -0.64 -19.49 -30.59
N GLY A 576 -1.58 -19.55 -31.53
CA GLY A 576 -2.39 -20.75 -31.78
C GLY A 576 -3.57 -20.92 -30.82
N ALA A 577 -3.91 -19.88 -30.04
CA ALA A 577 -5.16 -19.80 -29.33
C ALA A 577 -6.30 -19.44 -30.30
N CYS A 578 -7.51 -19.91 -30.01
CA CYS A 578 -8.68 -19.55 -30.81
C CYS A 578 -9.22 -18.18 -30.38
N ILE A 579 -9.61 -17.34 -31.34
CA ILE A 579 -10.16 -15.99 -31.13
C ILE A 579 -11.53 -15.76 -31.78
N ASP A 580 -11.97 -16.66 -32.66
CA ASP A 580 -13.32 -16.69 -33.22
C ASP A 580 -13.74 -18.15 -33.47
N CYS A 581 -15.00 -18.49 -33.18
CA CYS A 581 -15.50 -19.86 -33.19
C CYS A 581 -16.43 -20.14 -34.38
N GLU A 582 -16.70 -21.41 -34.66
CA GLU A 582 -17.74 -21.83 -35.59
C GLU A 582 -19.14 -21.62 -35.00
N ARG A 583 -20.16 -21.49 -35.87
CA ARG A 583 -21.53 -21.18 -35.44
C ARG A 583 -22.09 -22.28 -34.52
N GLY A 584 -22.52 -21.88 -33.33
CA GLY A 584 -23.06 -22.79 -32.31
C GLY A 584 -22.06 -23.22 -31.24
N GLN A 585 -20.85 -22.65 -31.25
CA GLN A 585 -19.87 -22.81 -30.17
C GLN A 585 -19.55 -21.46 -29.52
N TYR A 586 -19.03 -21.51 -28.30
CA TYR A 586 -18.68 -20.36 -27.47
C TYR A 586 -17.18 -20.36 -27.20
N LEU A 587 -16.57 -19.18 -27.11
CA LEU A 587 -15.17 -19.04 -26.73
C LEU A 587 -15.00 -19.18 -25.21
N GLU A 588 -14.16 -20.11 -24.77
CA GLU A 588 -13.80 -20.36 -23.37
C GLU A 588 -12.29 -20.64 -23.30
N SER A 589 -11.52 -19.80 -22.60
CA SER A 589 -10.06 -19.91 -22.41
C SER A 589 -9.25 -20.30 -23.66
N GLY A 590 -9.47 -19.59 -24.78
CA GLY A 590 -8.75 -19.80 -26.05
C GLY A 590 -9.15 -21.08 -26.81
N ARG A 591 -10.29 -21.68 -26.47
CA ARG A 591 -10.87 -22.88 -27.09
C ARG A 591 -12.35 -22.66 -27.40
N CYS A 592 -12.90 -23.39 -28.36
CA CYS A 592 -14.33 -23.35 -28.66
C CYS A 592 -15.03 -24.55 -28.02
N VAL A 593 -16.14 -24.28 -27.32
CA VAL A 593 -16.94 -25.28 -26.59
C VAL A 593 -18.41 -25.23 -27.02
N ALA A 594 -19.07 -26.38 -27.04
CA ALA A 594 -20.50 -26.47 -27.39
C ALA A 594 -21.42 -25.92 -26.28
N SER A 595 -20.93 -25.87 -25.05
CA SER A 595 -21.58 -25.33 -23.85
C SER A 595 -20.49 -24.92 -22.87
N CYS A 596 -20.71 -23.83 -22.13
CA CYS A 596 -19.78 -23.39 -21.09
C CYS A 596 -19.64 -24.42 -19.96
N SER A 597 -18.48 -24.41 -19.31
CA SER A 597 -18.17 -25.24 -18.14
C SER A 597 -18.92 -24.81 -16.87
N GLU A 598 -18.88 -25.64 -15.81
CA GLU A 598 -19.37 -25.21 -14.50
C GLU A 598 -18.62 -23.94 -14.02
N GLY A 599 -19.30 -23.07 -13.27
CA GLY A 599 -18.79 -21.74 -12.93
C GLY A 599 -18.87 -20.70 -14.05
N HIS A 600 -19.41 -21.01 -15.24
CA HIS A 600 -19.56 -20.07 -16.36
C HIS A 600 -20.99 -19.97 -16.91
N TYR A 601 -21.31 -18.84 -17.55
CA TYR A 601 -22.54 -18.61 -18.31
C TYR A 601 -22.25 -18.12 -19.74
N VAL A 602 -23.22 -18.32 -20.64
CA VAL A 602 -23.16 -17.82 -22.02
C VAL A 602 -23.41 -16.32 -22.06
N TRP A 603 -22.38 -15.55 -22.39
CA TRP A 603 -22.49 -14.11 -22.64
C TRP A 603 -22.59 -13.81 -24.14
N ASN A 604 -23.64 -13.09 -24.53
CA ASN A 604 -23.89 -12.71 -25.91
C ASN A 604 -23.89 -11.17 -26.06
N PRO A 605 -22.79 -10.55 -26.54
CA PRO A 605 -22.66 -9.09 -26.61
C PRO A 605 -23.76 -8.40 -27.43
N ARG A 606 -24.33 -9.12 -28.42
CA ARG A 606 -25.39 -8.60 -29.30
C ARG A 606 -26.70 -8.30 -28.60
N GLN A 607 -26.95 -8.90 -27.43
CA GLN A 607 -28.12 -8.59 -26.59
C GLN A 607 -27.96 -7.29 -25.78
N LEU A 608 -26.74 -6.74 -25.73
CA LEU A 608 -26.37 -5.53 -24.96
C LEU A 608 -25.85 -4.40 -25.87
N GLY A 609 -25.95 -4.55 -27.20
CA GLY A 609 -25.47 -3.55 -28.16
C GLY A 609 -23.94 -3.48 -28.34
N ALA A 610 -23.20 -4.46 -27.81
CA ALA A 610 -21.75 -4.54 -27.95
C ALA A 610 -21.33 -5.39 -29.17
N GLU A 611 -20.16 -5.11 -29.74
CA GLU A 611 -19.55 -5.94 -30.78
C GLU A 611 -18.70 -7.07 -30.17
N GLY A 612 -18.78 -8.26 -30.76
CA GLY A 612 -17.99 -9.44 -30.36
C GLY A 612 -18.64 -10.78 -30.71
N PRO A 613 -17.89 -11.89 -30.61
CA PRO A 613 -18.46 -13.24 -30.64
C PRO A 613 -19.12 -13.61 -29.30
N PRO A 614 -20.06 -14.57 -29.26
CA PRO A 614 -20.54 -15.16 -28.02
C PRO A 614 -19.42 -15.91 -27.29
N ALA A 615 -19.31 -15.71 -25.98
CA ALA A 615 -18.24 -16.26 -25.15
C ALA A 615 -18.77 -16.74 -23.80
N CYS A 616 -18.05 -17.65 -23.17
CA CYS A 616 -18.28 -18.04 -21.78
C CYS A 616 -17.65 -17.00 -20.84
N ARG A 617 -18.40 -16.57 -19.82
CA ARG A 617 -17.91 -15.67 -18.76
C ARG A 617 -18.20 -16.28 -17.40
N HIS A 618 -17.36 -15.99 -16.41
CA HIS A 618 -17.53 -16.49 -15.05
C HIS A 618 -18.87 -16.03 -14.42
N CYS A 619 -19.44 -16.93 -13.63
CA CYS A 619 -20.51 -16.62 -12.68
C CYS A 619 -19.99 -15.76 -11.52
N HIS A 620 -20.91 -15.15 -10.77
CA HIS A 620 -20.58 -14.67 -9.43
C HIS A 620 -20.07 -15.84 -8.57
N TYR A 621 -18.99 -15.65 -7.82
CA TYR A 621 -18.22 -16.72 -7.16
C TYR A 621 -19.04 -17.61 -6.21
N SER A 622 -20.12 -17.08 -5.63
CA SER A 622 -21.04 -17.83 -4.77
C SER A 622 -21.84 -18.91 -5.52
N CYS A 623 -22.06 -18.72 -6.82
CA CYS A 623 -22.81 -19.63 -7.66
C CYS A 623 -21.91 -20.77 -8.19
N ARG A 624 -22.45 -21.99 -8.25
CA ARG A 624 -21.84 -23.12 -8.98
C ARG A 624 -22.24 -23.12 -10.47
N THR A 625 -23.48 -22.73 -10.75
CA THR A 625 -23.97 -22.39 -12.09
C THR A 625 -24.88 -21.16 -12.00
N CYS A 626 -24.99 -20.38 -13.07
CA CYS A 626 -25.72 -19.11 -13.07
C CYS A 626 -26.34 -18.78 -14.44
N SER A 627 -27.26 -17.82 -14.46
CA SER A 627 -27.84 -17.23 -15.68
C SER A 627 -27.18 -15.90 -16.11
N GLY A 628 -26.23 -15.40 -15.33
CA GLY A 628 -25.54 -14.12 -15.57
C GLY A 628 -24.55 -13.79 -14.45
N PRO A 629 -23.90 -12.62 -14.51
CA PRO A 629 -22.73 -12.30 -13.69
C PRO A 629 -23.06 -11.85 -12.25
N GLN A 630 -24.32 -11.61 -11.91
CA GLN A 630 -24.71 -11.08 -10.59
C GLN A 630 -24.93 -12.19 -9.55
N ASP A 631 -24.75 -11.84 -8.28
CA ASP A 631 -24.94 -12.72 -7.11
C ASP A 631 -26.36 -13.33 -7.03
N TYR A 632 -27.38 -12.59 -7.46
CA TYR A 632 -28.78 -13.01 -7.50
C TYR A 632 -29.16 -13.84 -8.74
N GLN A 633 -28.19 -14.22 -9.59
CA GLN A 633 -28.43 -15.00 -10.81
C GLN A 633 -28.00 -16.47 -10.70
N CYS A 634 -27.77 -16.99 -9.49
CA CYS A 634 -27.42 -18.39 -9.29
C CYS A 634 -28.54 -19.35 -9.74
N GLN A 635 -28.14 -20.47 -10.33
CA GLN A 635 -28.98 -21.62 -10.67
C GLN A 635 -28.68 -22.82 -9.78
N SER A 636 -27.44 -22.93 -9.28
CA SER A 636 -27.03 -23.91 -8.27
C SER A 636 -25.90 -23.35 -7.39
N CYS A 637 -25.69 -23.96 -6.23
CA CYS A 637 -24.72 -23.55 -5.22
C CYS A 637 -23.65 -24.63 -4.97
N TRP A 638 -22.54 -24.23 -4.37
CA TRP A 638 -21.54 -25.13 -3.80
C TRP A 638 -22.06 -25.84 -2.53
N GLY A 639 -21.44 -26.96 -2.15
CA GLY A 639 -22.02 -27.93 -1.20
C GLY A 639 -22.13 -27.47 0.26
N ASP A 640 -21.41 -26.41 0.61
CA ASP A 640 -21.39 -25.66 1.88
C ASP A 640 -22.43 -24.53 1.93
N ALA A 641 -22.91 -24.09 0.76
CA ALA A 641 -23.95 -23.09 0.59
C ALA A 641 -25.34 -23.70 0.36
N ILE A 642 -26.36 -22.85 0.44
CA ILE A 642 -27.76 -23.15 0.11
C ILE A 642 -28.35 -21.99 -0.68
N MET A 643 -29.27 -22.31 -1.59
CA MET A 643 -29.93 -21.30 -2.42
C MET A 643 -31.01 -20.59 -1.61
N TYR A 644 -30.93 -19.26 -1.59
CA TYR A 644 -31.83 -18.38 -0.87
C TYR A 644 -32.44 -17.36 -1.84
N THR A 645 -33.77 -17.24 -1.78
CA THR A 645 -34.57 -16.43 -2.72
C THR A 645 -35.33 -15.36 -1.92
N PRO A 646 -34.70 -14.21 -1.58
CA PRO A 646 -35.34 -13.14 -0.79
C PRO A 646 -36.45 -12.43 -1.57
N THR A 647 -36.34 -12.39 -2.90
CA THR A 647 -37.29 -11.74 -3.82
C THR A 647 -37.60 -12.69 -4.97
N LYS A 648 -38.84 -12.70 -5.48
CA LYS A 648 -39.27 -13.58 -6.58
C LYS A 648 -38.44 -13.32 -7.84
N GLY A 649 -37.54 -14.24 -8.19
CA GLY A 649 -36.63 -14.14 -9.33
C GLY A 649 -35.19 -13.74 -9.00
N GLN A 650 -34.84 -13.55 -7.72
CA GLN A 650 -33.46 -13.33 -7.25
C GLN A 650 -32.99 -14.57 -6.47
N ASN A 651 -32.06 -15.35 -7.04
CA ASN A 651 -31.53 -16.56 -6.44
C ASN A 651 -30.07 -16.35 -6.05
N LEU A 652 -29.80 -16.24 -4.75
CA LEU A 652 -28.46 -16.09 -4.19
C LEU A 652 -28.00 -17.43 -3.58
N CYS A 653 -26.69 -17.64 -3.48
CA CYS A 653 -26.11 -18.77 -2.74
C CYS A 653 -25.44 -18.27 -1.47
N GLN A 654 -25.94 -18.69 -0.30
CA GLN A 654 -25.48 -18.23 1.00
C GLN A 654 -24.92 -19.40 1.84
N PRO A 655 -23.75 -19.26 2.51
CA PRO A 655 -23.19 -20.31 3.36
C PRO A 655 -24.15 -20.72 4.49
N ARG A 656 -24.29 -22.03 4.74
CA ARG A 656 -25.23 -22.56 5.76
C ARG A 656 -25.02 -21.96 7.15
N SER A 657 -23.76 -21.78 7.54
CA SER A 657 -23.35 -21.21 8.84
C SER A 657 -23.75 -19.75 9.04
N LEU A 658 -24.03 -19.00 7.97
CA LEU A 658 -24.40 -17.58 8.03
C LEU A 658 -25.91 -17.35 7.98
N LEU A 659 -26.70 -18.28 7.42
CA LEU A 659 -28.14 -18.08 7.28
C LEU A 659 -28.87 -18.04 8.63
N GLU A 660 -28.48 -18.89 9.59
CA GLU A 660 -29.06 -18.90 10.94
C GLU A 660 -28.77 -17.59 11.69
N ALA A 661 -27.53 -17.10 11.61
CA ALA A 661 -27.13 -15.83 12.21
C ALA A 661 -27.85 -14.63 11.55
N TYR A 662 -27.99 -14.63 10.22
CA TYR A 662 -28.70 -13.60 9.48
C TYR A 662 -30.20 -13.57 9.82
N GLN A 663 -30.87 -14.72 9.86
CA GLN A 663 -32.28 -14.82 10.26
C GLN A 663 -32.46 -14.37 11.72
N SER A 664 -31.58 -14.75 12.64
CA SER A 664 -31.62 -14.30 14.03
C SER A 664 -31.47 -12.78 14.16
N GLN A 665 -30.56 -12.17 13.40
CA GLN A 665 -30.41 -10.71 13.30
C GLN A 665 -31.69 -10.04 12.76
N GLN A 666 -32.26 -10.56 11.67
CA GLN A 666 -33.46 -9.99 11.05
C GLN A 666 -34.69 -10.05 11.98
N TRP A 667 -34.87 -11.16 12.71
CA TRP A 667 -35.89 -11.28 13.75
C TRP A 667 -35.64 -10.32 14.94
N TRP A 668 -34.39 -10.18 15.38
CA TRP A 668 -34.02 -9.27 16.46
C TRP A 668 -34.31 -7.79 16.09
N TYR A 669 -33.91 -7.35 14.91
CA TYR A 669 -34.21 -6.01 14.41
C TYR A 669 -35.72 -5.77 14.27
N SER A 670 -36.47 -6.73 13.74
CA SER A 670 -37.94 -6.65 13.66
C SER A 670 -38.58 -6.51 15.05
N GLY A 671 -38.10 -7.28 16.04
CA GLY A 671 -38.53 -7.18 17.43
C GLY A 671 -38.20 -5.82 18.08
N MET A 672 -37.00 -5.28 17.81
CA MET A 672 -36.62 -3.93 18.25
C MET A 672 -37.55 -2.85 17.68
N VAL A 673 -37.85 -2.89 16.37
CA VAL A 673 -38.75 -1.91 15.73
C VAL A 673 -40.15 -1.97 16.32
N VAL A 674 -40.72 -3.17 16.49
CA VAL A 674 -42.04 -3.35 17.13
C VAL A 674 -42.04 -2.84 18.58
N THR A 675 -40.95 -3.07 19.33
CA THR A 675 -40.81 -2.59 20.72
C THR A 675 -40.74 -1.06 20.78
N VAL A 676 -39.96 -0.41 19.91
CA VAL A 676 -39.85 1.05 19.84
C VAL A 676 -41.18 1.71 19.45
N VAL A 677 -41.87 1.17 18.44
CA VAL A 677 -43.21 1.66 18.03
C VAL A 677 -44.22 1.51 19.18
N SER A 678 -44.18 0.38 19.90
CA SER A 678 -45.06 0.14 21.06
C SER A 678 -44.78 1.12 22.20
N LEU A 679 -43.51 1.40 22.52
CA LEU A 679 -43.12 2.39 23.53
C LEU A 679 -43.56 3.81 23.14
N LEU A 680 -43.40 4.20 21.87
CA LEU A 680 -43.87 5.50 21.37
C LEU A 680 -45.38 5.66 21.50
N LEU A 681 -46.16 4.60 21.19
CA LEU A 681 -47.61 4.59 21.39
C LEU A 681 -48.00 4.73 22.87
N VAL A 682 -47.32 4.01 23.78
CA VAL A 682 -47.56 4.13 25.23
C VAL A 682 -47.24 5.53 25.74
N VAL A 683 -46.12 6.13 25.33
CA VAL A 683 -45.75 7.52 25.67
C VAL A 683 -46.79 8.51 25.16
N LEU A 684 -47.29 8.32 23.94
CA LEU A 684 -48.30 9.20 23.34
C LEU A 684 -49.67 9.09 24.03
N ILE A 685 -50.07 7.87 24.44
CA ILE A 685 -51.27 7.64 25.26
C ILE A 685 -51.12 8.31 26.64
N LEU A 686 -49.97 8.16 27.31
CA LEU A 686 -49.69 8.81 28.59
C LEU A 686 -49.71 10.34 28.48
N ALA A 687 -49.12 10.91 27.42
CA ALA A 687 -49.16 12.34 27.15
C ALA A 687 -50.60 12.86 26.98
N VAL A 688 -51.44 12.15 26.22
CA VAL A 688 -52.88 12.48 26.09
C VAL A 688 -53.61 12.39 27.42
N PHE A 689 -53.28 11.42 28.27
CA PHE A 689 -53.88 11.26 29.60
C PHE A 689 -53.48 12.41 30.56
N ILE A 690 -52.21 12.80 30.57
CA ILE A 690 -51.67 13.93 31.35
C ILE A 690 -52.31 15.25 30.89
N LEU A 691 -52.39 15.49 29.58
CA LEU A 691 -53.03 16.68 29.02
C LEU A 691 -54.52 16.77 29.40
N ARG A 692 -55.25 15.64 29.38
CA ARG A 692 -56.64 15.59 29.88
C ARG A 692 -56.75 15.87 31.38
N ALA A 693 -55.83 15.34 32.19
CA ALA A 693 -55.81 15.58 33.65
C ALA A 693 -55.51 17.05 34.01
N GLN A 694 -54.64 17.73 33.26
CA GLN A 694 -54.42 19.17 33.46
C GLN A 694 -55.63 20.02 33.01
N PHE A 695 -56.34 19.60 31.94
CA PHE A 695 -57.57 20.26 31.50
C PHE A 695 -58.74 20.11 32.49
N THR A 696 -58.86 18.98 33.20
CA THR A 696 -59.86 18.83 34.27
C THR A 696 -59.48 19.61 35.52
N SER A 697 -58.20 19.57 35.94
CA SER A 697 -57.72 20.36 37.09
C SER A 697 -57.96 21.87 36.91
N SER A 698 -57.66 22.39 35.72
CA SER A 698 -57.86 23.81 35.37
C SER A 698 -59.33 24.25 35.40
N ARG A 699 -60.29 23.33 35.24
CA ARG A 699 -61.73 23.61 35.39
C ARG A 699 -62.19 23.65 36.85
N THR A 700 -61.46 23.03 37.78
CA THR A 700 -61.82 23.06 39.21
C THR A 700 -61.46 24.39 39.87
N LEU A 701 -60.32 24.98 39.49
CA LEU A 701 -59.84 26.26 40.05
C LEU A 701 -60.67 27.48 39.62
N LEU A 702 -61.36 27.43 38.48
CA LEU A 702 -62.14 28.56 37.97
C LEU A 702 -63.52 28.74 38.65
N ASN A 703 -64.01 27.72 39.37
CA ASN A 703 -65.36 27.69 39.95
C ASN A 703 -65.45 28.18 41.42
N HIS A 704 -64.38 28.76 41.98
CA HIS A 704 -64.37 29.29 43.36
C HIS A 704 -64.08 30.80 43.45
N ALA A 705 -64.03 31.51 42.32
CA ALA A 705 -63.70 32.93 42.26
C ALA A 705 -64.75 33.77 41.51
N THR A 706 -65.98 33.87 42.03
CA THR A 706 -66.84 35.08 42.00
C THR A 706 -68.18 34.83 42.68
N ALA A 707 -68.46 35.52 43.79
CA ALA A 707 -69.75 35.43 44.48
C ALA A 707 -70.20 36.78 45.10
N LEU A 708 -70.71 37.69 44.25
CA LEU A 708 -71.56 38.85 44.59
C LEU A 708 -70.91 39.95 45.47
N PRO A 709 -71.59 41.11 45.70
CA PRO A 709 -72.58 41.83 44.87
C PRO A 709 -72.16 43.30 44.55
N GLY A 710 -72.86 43.98 43.63
CA GLY A 710 -72.73 45.43 43.47
C GLY A 710 -73.49 46.02 42.27
N SER A 711 -74.59 46.74 42.52
CA SER A 711 -75.47 47.34 41.49
C SER A 711 -75.33 48.87 41.44
N THR A 712 -75.26 49.48 40.25
CA THR A 712 -76.25 50.49 39.75
C THR A 712 -75.97 51.02 38.32
N VAL A 713 -76.96 50.85 37.42
CA VAL A 713 -77.53 51.78 36.39
C VAL A 713 -76.68 52.94 35.79
N GLY A 714 -76.60 53.09 34.44
CA GLY A 714 -75.79 54.19 33.82
C GLY A 714 -75.97 54.74 32.36
N LYS A 715 -76.95 54.35 31.51
CA LYS A 715 -77.40 55.03 30.23
C LYS A 715 -76.39 55.50 29.10
N LYS A 716 -76.59 54.92 27.88
CA LYS A 716 -76.69 55.53 26.50
C LYS A 716 -75.49 56.18 25.71
N GLY A 717 -75.17 55.57 24.54
CA GLY A 717 -74.91 56.23 23.21
C GLY A 717 -73.47 56.64 22.83
N SER A 718 -73.06 56.84 21.55
CA SER A 718 -73.67 56.52 20.22
C SER A 718 -72.73 56.77 18.99
N ILE A 719 -73.01 56.16 17.81
CA ILE A 719 -72.78 56.65 16.40
C ILE A 719 -71.42 56.49 15.60
N ALA A 720 -71.52 55.90 14.37
CA ALA A 720 -70.76 56.10 13.07
C ALA A 720 -69.26 55.71 12.89
N ARG A 721 -68.67 55.44 11.68
CA ARG A 721 -69.10 55.11 10.27
C ARG A 721 -67.90 54.64 9.36
N ASN A 722 -68.17 53.83 8.30
CA ASN A 722 -67.52 53.64 6.95
C ASN A 722 -65.96 53.54 6.75
N GLY A 723 -65.36 52.95 5.68
CA GLY A 723 -65.83 52.06 4.57
C GLY A 723 -64.93 52.06 3.27
N THR A 724 -65.00 50.98 2.42
CA THR A 724 -64.67 50.86 0.95
C THR A 724 -63.19 51.03 0.41
N ALA A 725 -62.74 50.56 -0.79
CA ALA A 725 -63.09 49.47 -1.77
C ALA A 725 -62.09 49.37 -3.00
N GLY A 726 -62.17 48.31 -3.86
CA GLY A 726 -61.53 48.17 -5.22
C GLY A 726 -60.52 46.98 -5.37
N TYR A 727 -60.56 45.97 -6.27
CA TYR A 727 -60.79 45.76 -7.73
C TYR A 727 -59.62 46.24 -8.66
N ALA A 728 -59.13 45.59 -9.74
CA ALA A 728 -59.15 44.28 -10.46
C ALA A 728 -58.39 44.55 -11.83
N PRO A 729 -58.43 43.77 -12.96
CA PRO A 729 -58.85 42.38 -13.25
C PRO A 729 -57.94 41.53 -14.21
N VAL A 730 -58.12 40.18 -14.22
CA VAL A 730 -57.95 39.24 -15.40
C VAL A 730 -56.49 39.08 -15.95
N ALA A 731 -55.98 38.05 -16.68
CA ALA A 731 -56.41 36.82 -17.41
C ALA A 731 -55.31 35.69 -17.30
N ARG A 732 -55.23 34.51 -17.98
CA ARG A 732 -56.11 33.63 -18.80
C ARG A 732 -55.50 32.19 -18.93
N VAL A 733 -56.32 31.16 -19.22
CA VAL A 733 -56.21 30.04 -20.23
C VAL A 733 -54.81 29.61 -20.72
N GLU A 734 -54.39 28.33 -20.75
CA GLU A 734 -54.97 26.98 -20.43
C GLU A 734 -53.83 25.90 -20.51
N ALA A 735 -53.93 24.56 -20.39
CA ALA A 735 -54.96 23.52 -20.14
C ALA A 735 -54.28 22.15 -19.75
N ASP A 736 -55.09 21.14 -19.38
CA ASP A 736 -54.91 19.66 -19.57
C ASP A 736 -53.76 18.86 -18.88
N LYS A 737 -53.87 17.56 -18.50
CA LYS A 737 -54.95 16.53 -18.26
C LYS A 737 -54.25 15.27 -17.62
N LEU A 738 -54.88 14.31 -16.89
CA LEU A 738 -56.18 14.21 -16.22
C LEU A 738 -56.17 13.19 -15.04
N MET A 739 -56.61 13.66 -13.86
CA MET A 739 -57.25 13.01 -12.69
C MET A 739 -57.95 11.61 -12.76
N SER A 740 -57.97 10.94 -11.59
CA SER A 740 -59.05 10.08 -11.00
C SER A 740 -59.28 8.63 -11.54
N LYS A 741 -59.85 7.63 -10.81
CA LYS A 741 -60.21 7.40 -9.37
C LYS A 741 -60.50 5.88 -9.07
N VAL A 742 -60.10 5.38 -7.89
CA VAL A 742 -60.82 4.56 -6.84
C VAL A 742 -62.23 3.96 -7.18
N PRO A 743 -62.68 2.72 -6.80
CA PRO A 743 -62.41 1.89 -5.56
C PRO A 743 -62.30 0.33 -5.68
N PHE A 744 -62.21 -0.35 -4.50
CA PHE A 744 -62.56 -1.73 -4.05
C PHE A 744 -63.55 -2.59 -4.90
N HIS A 745 -63.63 -3.95 -4.85
CA HIS A 745 -63.66 -4.90 -3.70
C HIS A 745 -63.42 -6.40 -4.09
N ASP A 746 -63.17 -7.26 -3.08
CA ASP A 746 -63.50 -8.72 -2.91
C ASP A 746 -62.94 -9.93 -3.73
N LEU A 747 -62.44 -10.91 -2.92
CA LEU A 747 -62.66 -12.38 -2.88
C LEU A 747 -62.16 -13.38 -3.97
N THR A 748 -61.53 -14.46 -3.46
CA THR A 748 -61.46 -15.87 -3.98
C THR A 748 -60.82 -16.14 -5.37
N SER A 749 -60.30 -17.33 -5.69
CA SER A 749 -59.71 -18.46 -4.92
C SER A 749 -58.96 -19.38 -5.92
N ASP A 750 -58.07 -20.26 -5.42
CA ASP A 750 -57.51 -21.43 -6.16
C ASP A 750 -56.66 -21.06 -7.42
N GLU A 751 -55.90 -21.92 -8.12
CA GLU A 751 -55.41 -23.30 -7.89
C GLU A 751 -54.01 -23.45 -8.57
N GLU A 752 -53.50 -24.68 -8.72
CA GLU A 752 -52.27 -25.16 -9.42
C GLU A 752 -51.54 -24.19 -10.41
N MET A 753 -50.19 -24.12 -10.46
CA MET A 753 -49.23 -25.23 -10.66
C MET A 753 -47.79 -24.80 -10.33
#